data_AF-A0A918RFM7-F1
#
_entry.id   AF-A0A918RFM7-F1
#
_cell.length_a   1.000
_cell.length_b   1.000
_cell.length_c   1.000
_cell.angle_alpha   90.00
_cell.angle_beta   90.00
_cell.angle_gamma   90.00
#
_symmetry.space_group_name_H-M   'P 1'
#
loop_
_entity.id
_entity.type
_entity.pdbx_description
1 polymer ?
#
loop_
_entity_poly.entity_id
_entity_poly.type
_entity_poly.pdbx_seq_one_letter_code
_entity_poly.pdbx_strand_id
1 'polypeptide(L)'
;MTLFKQNLRLISFALTTSLALLTNHTAHAGGPLEVCQSGVPYLWPNGGQNVPFNPDQGALGILDSTAAVQAVTDSFQAWEDVTTASISYSNQGQLPVDVDVTNFTPYLQAAGPDGVSAIVFDDTGEIFDLLFGAGSGILGFASPEFLDEPSCTILEGFSFLNGPAISSIDGLLNLMVHEFGHYSNLAHTEVNGQVYGDSDTTGAGTDDTTFGPPPSPLDPGFDVIETMYPFLFSDIDQVSRTPHADDIAALSRMYPEASFANTGTISGTILLGDSKLTGINVIARNLSDPFADAVSAISSDFTRDYSQGDAITGTYTLTGLTPGEDYAVYVNGLLSGNDRFSTPGATLPGPEEYYNGANESGNGLTDLPGDFTPITAVAGSPITGVDILFNLPVPGQPLNTGDDGNVAIPLPFEFCVAGEPYSVAYINGNGFVTFGSADDAFGNFIETEASFLSGPPRIAAFWDDLSPNIAGTVSYDASAHTFSVTWDGVPEYGITDGTSSNTFSIEIRDNSFLCTDSFPYHGYWASILRSEVKITHGDMTATDGLVGVSSGIAATSQFETESDLSAVNGYGLFGKVQLLTEAAQYELFSDPDVFDLANGKTKFIGVGLGYTDRYERNHRSHQRNNSLETASKIALPFDSIDTFRDFTALAPTGEDVDFYLIDSPLAAGSTLVSEIVTGQIDSVMGLYHCKNIKVENKRYGKHHSRYHRHKPRCDAEQAELIASNDDSNGLLSKIQVEIPEDGYYAIAISYFGDTDFDGEDPGQGAALDGGRYVLDAFVIEGSILTLGDEDATEIDLGFDFTFQGQSYDTVFVNSNGFLTFGSGAPNDFSPSATTLELGAPRIAPLWADLNPSEAGLVVSSLNNGSSKTVSFLAVPRFSLFGGAGPNTFAVTLSADNSIAFAYDAITSPSGLTGVAEGNSATATPVDLSAAAPLSATDSPYELFSTPTNLFDLENSALQFTP
;
A
#
# COMPACT_ATOMS: atom_id res chain seq x y z
N MET A 1 9.97 24.67 35.20
CA MET A 1 10.94 24.71 34.08
C MET A 1 11.89 23.51 34.01
N THR A 2 11.89 22.57 34.97
CA THR A 2 12.64 21.29 34.81
C THR A 2 11.74 20.04 34.77
N LEU A 3 10.41 20.22 34.87
CA LEU A 3 9.39 19.19 34.59
C LEU A 3 8.74 19.36 33.19
N PHE A 4 9.18 20.34 32.39
CA PHE A 4 8.58 20.65 31.08
C PHE A 4 9.43 20.10 29.90
N LYS A 5 10.40 19.22 30.19
CA LYS A 5 11.29 18.56 29.21
C LYS A 5 11.51 17.07 29.50
N GLN A 6 10.73 16.47 30.40
CA GLN A 6 10.76 15.03 30.66
C GLN A 6 9.51 14.28 30.18
N ASN A 7 8.42 14.99 29.82
CA ASN A 7 7.21 14.36 29.29
C ASN A 7 7.22 14.21 27.75
N LEU A 8 8.07 14.95 27.01
CA LEU A 8 8.21 14.82 25.55
C LEU A 8 9.05 13.61 25.08
N ARG A 9 9.38 12.65 25.95
CA ARG A 9 10.10 11.41 25.61
C ARG A 9 9.37 10.12 26.02
N LEU A 10 8.09 10.24 26.37
CA LEU A 10 7.19 9.13 26.65
C LEU A 10 5.94 9.13 25.74
N ILE A 11 5.84 10.10 24.84
CA ILE A 11 4.71 10.25 23.89
C ILE A 11 5.09 9.68 22.51
N SER A 12 6.37 9.78 22.10
CA SER A 12 6.88 9.18 20.84
C SER A 12 7.19 7.67 20.92
N PHE A 13 6.72 6.97 21.96
CA PHE A 13 6.92 5.51 22.13
C PHE A 13 5.60 4.76 22.36
N ALA A 14 4.47 5.43 22.12
CA ALA A 14 3.12 4.88 22.22
C ALA A 14 2.24 5.27 21.01
N LEU A 15 2.87 5.71 19.92
CA LEU A 15 2.17 6.21 18.72
C LEU A 15 2.26 5.27 17.52
N THR A 16 3.29 4.42 17.45
CA THR A 16 3.47 3.44 16.36
C THR A 16 2.61 2.19 16.53
N THR A 17 2.27 1.79 17.76
CA THR A 17 1.27 0.74 18.02
C THR A 17 -0.17 1.18 17.73
N SER A 18 -0.42 2.46 17.45
CA SER A 18 -1.76 3.01 17.24
C SER A 18 -2.23 2.97 15.80
N LEU A 19 -1.30 3.00 14.83
CA LEU A 19 -1.67 2.82 13.43
C LEU A 19 -2.01 1.34 13.15
N ALA A 20 -1.17 0.40 13.58
CA ALA A 20 -1.36 -1.04 13.34
C ALA A 20 -2.64 -1.67 13.94
N LEU A 21 -3.35 -1.00 14.84
CA LEU A 21 -4.66 -1.41 15.38
C LEU A 21 -5.86 -0.70 14.70
N LEU A 22 -5.60 0.31 13.88
CA LEU A 22 -6.61 0.99 13.04
C LEU A 22 -6.40 0.75 11.53
N THR A 23 -5.26 0.18 11.12
CA THR A 23 -4.92 -0.11 9.70
C THR A 23 -4.74 -1.60 9.37
N ASN A 24 -5.03 -2.51 10.32
CA ASN A 24 -5.12 -3.96 10.05
C ASN A 24 -6.56 -4.49 9.98
N HIS A 25 -7.54 -3.59 9.93
CA HIS A 25 -8.84 -3.91 9.38
C HIS A 25 -8.80 -3.50 7.91
N THR A 26 -8.72 -4.50 7.03
CA THR A 26 -8.87 -4.29 5.60
C THR A 26 -10.17 -3.54 5.32
N ALA A 27 -10.05 -2.56 4.43
CA ALA A 27 -11.09 -2.02 3.58
C ALA A 27 -12.19 -3.01 3.20
N HIS A 28 -13.43 -2.80 3.65
CA HIS A 28 -14.48 -3.80 3.50
C HIS A 28 -15.85 -3.24 2.94
N ALA A 29 -17.06 -3.52 3.51
CA ALA A 29 -18.46 -3.08 3.13
C ALA A 29 -19.62 -3.69 3.98
N GLY A 30 -20.34 -2.92 4.81
CA GLY A 30 -21.71 -3.24 5.33
C GLY A 30 -21.99 -4.43 6.26
N GLY A 31 -22.96 -4.24 7.17
CA GLY A 31 -23.40 -5.25 8.16
C GLY A 31 -23.14 -4.83 9.61
N PRO A 32 -22.95 -5.77 10.55
CA PRO A 32 -22.18 -5.52 11.75
C PRO A 32 -20.74 -5.08 11.42
N LEU A 33 -20.10 -4.29 12.29
CA LEU A 33 -18.63 -4.12 12.25
C LEU A 33 -17.95 -5.45 12.61
N GLU A 34 -18.41 -6.06 13.70
CA GLU A 34 -17.79 -7.22 14.32
C GLU A 34 -18.68 -8.46 14.26
N VAL A 35 -18.20 -9.49 13.54
CA VAL A 35 -18.85 -10.79 13.37
C VAL A 35 -18.12 -11.86 14.19
N CYS A 36 -18.85 -12.56 15.06
CA CYS A 36 -18.30 -13.62 15.89
C CYS A 36 -18.05 -14.90 15.09
N GLN A 37 -19.05 -15.35 14.32
CA GLN A 37 -19.05 -16.55 13.48
C GLN A 37 -20.00 -16.32 12.30
N SER A 38 -19.91 -17.12 11.22
CA SER A 38 -20.82 -16.98 10.07
C SER A 38 -22.30 -16.99 10.49
N GLY A 39 -23.00 -15.89 10.24
CA GLY A 39 -24.40 -15.65 10.61
C GLY A 39 -24.63 -15.13 12.04
N VAL A 40 -23.56 -14.85 12.81
CA VAL A 40 -23.64 -14.46 14.23
C VAL A 40 -22.77 -13.21 14.50
N PRO A 41 -23.38 -12.02 14.63
CA PRO A 41 -22.66 -10.81 15.02
C PRO A 41 -22.25 -10.85 16.50
N TYR A 42 -21.27 -10.04 16.90
CA TYR A 42 -21.13 -9.67 18.30
C TYR A 42 -22.27 -8.72 18.71
N LEU A 43 -22.83 -8.92 19.91
CA LEU A 43 -23.93 -8.10 20.42
C LEU A 43 -23.68 -7.63 21.84
N TRP A 44 -24.16 -6.43 22.18
CA TRP A 44 -24.21 -6.01 23.57
C TRP A 44 -25.09 -6.95 24.42
N PRO A 45 -24.70 -7.30 25.66
CA PRO A 45 -25.38 -8.31 26.46
C PRO A 45 -26.85 -8.00 26.74
N ASN A 46 -27.61 -9.02 27.10
CA ASN A 46 -29.04 -8.94 27.41
C ASN A 46 -29.92 -8.38 26.27
N GLY A 47 -29.44 -8.41 25.01
CA GLY A 47 -30.14 -7.85 23.86
C GLY A 47 -30.02 -6.33 23.80
N GLY A 48 -28.83 -5.79 24.07
CA GLY A 48 -28.57 -4.35 24.05
C GLY A 48 -29.20 -3.57 25.20
N GLN A 49 -29.55 -4.23 26.30
CA GLN A 49 -30.27 -3.59 27.41
C GLN A 49 -29.31 -3.02 28.47
N ASN A 50 -29.32 -1.70 28.65
CA ASN A 50 -28.43 -0.94 29.55
C ASN A 50 -26.95 -1.00 29.12
N VAL A 51 -26.68 -0.80 27.82
CA VAL A 51 -25.33 -0.61 27.26
C VAL A 51 -24.60 0.49 28.05
N PRO A 52 -23.44 0.21 28.67
CA PRO A 52 -22.73 1.21 29.47
C PRO A 52 -22.12 2.28 28.57
N PHE A 53 -22.04 3.51 29.08
CA PHE A 53 -21.13 4.53 28.55
C PHE A 53 -20.65 5.47 29.66
N ASN A 54 -19.45 6.01 29.47
CA ASN A 54 -18.75 6.89 30.40
C ASN A 54 -18.27 8.14 29.64
N PRO A 55 -18.98 9.28 29.72
CA PRO A 55 -18.58 10.49 29.01
C PRO A 55 -17.45 11.24 29.73
N ASP A 56 -16.72 12.06 28.98
CA ASP A 56 -15.62 12.86 29.48
C ASP A 56 -16.02 13.87 30.58
N GLN A 57 -15.00 14.43 31.24
CA GLN A 57 -15.11 15.64 32.06
C GLN A 57 -14.93 16.93 31.25
N GLY A 58 -14.26 16.85 30.09
CA GLY A 58 -13.88 17.98 29.25
C GLY A 58 -15.02 18.75 28.56
N ALA A 59 -14.64 19.76 27.78
CA ALA A 59 -15.51 20.41 26.80
C ALA A 59 -15.42 19.67 25.44
N LEU A 60 -16.27 20.03 24.47
CA LEU A 60 -16.20 19.49 23.11
C LEU A 60 -16.42 20.60 22.08
N GLY A 61 -15.33 21.30 21.75
CA GLY A 61 -15.26 22.34 20.74
C GLY A 61 -16.12 23.56 21.10
N ILE A 62 -17.37 23.56 20.63
CA ILE A 62 -18.35 24.62 20.90
C ILE A 62 -19.24 24.33 22.12
N LEU A 63 -19.21 23.11 22.66
CA LEU A 63 -20.01 22.69 23.80
C LEU A 63 -19.19 22.73 25.10
N ASP A 64 -19.75 23.31 26.17
CA ASP A 64 -19.21 23.07 27.51
C ASP A 64 -19.49 21.64 27.99
N SER A 65 -18.73 21.17 28.98
CA SER A 65 -18.86 19.82 29.57
C SER A 65 -20.29 19.38 29.88
N THR A 66 -21.14 20.28 30.39
CA THR A 66 -22.53 19.91 30.70
C THR A 66 -23.37 19.77 29.43
N ALA A 67 -23.12 20.62 28.43
CA ALA A 67 -23.76 20.52 27.12
C ALA A 67 -23.27 19.30 26.32
N ALA A 68 -21.99 18.96 26.39
CA ALA A 68 -21.40 17.80 25.72
C ALA A 68 -21.94 16.47 26.29
N VAL A 69 -21.98 16.32 27.63
CA VAL A 69 -22.61 15.15 28.29
C VAL A 69 -24.10 15.03 27.96
N GLN A 70 -24.82 16.15 27.82
CA GLN A 70 -26.22 16.14 27.38
C GLN A 70 -26.34 15.73 25.91
N ALA A 71 -25.47 16.24 25.02
CA ALA A 71 -25.45 15.89 23.60
C ALA A 71 -25.18 14.39 23.38
N VAL A 72 -24.27 13.78 24.15
CA VAL A 72 -24.07 12.32 24.17
C VAL A 72 -25.37 11.59 24.56
N THR A 73 -26.04 12.07 25.61
CA THR A 73 -27.30 11.47 26.09
C THR A 73 -28.43 11.58 25.05
N ASP A 74 -28.56 12.75 24.41
CA ASP A 74 -29.56 13.03 23.39
C ASP A 74 -29.31 12.20 22.11
N SER A 75 -28.04 11.93 21.78
CA SER A 75 -27.66 11.14 20.59
C SER A 75 -27.86 9.64 20.82
N PHE A 76 -27.62 9.12 22.04
CA PHE A 76 -28.03 7.75 22.39
C PHE A 76 -29.57 7.60 22.41
N GLN A 77 -30.32 8.61 22.86
CA GLN A 77 -31.78 8.59 22.83
C GLN A 77 -32.35 8.43 21.40
N ALA A 78 -31.67 8.95 20.38
CA ALA A 78 -32.07 8.77 18.99
C ALA A 78 -32.14 7.29 18.57
N TRP A 79 -31.22 6.46 19.07
CA TRP A 79 -31.22 5.02 18.88
C TRP A 79 -32.22 4.28 19.79
N GLU A 80 -32.46 4.76 21.02
CA GLU A 80 -33.51 4.21 21.90
C GLU A 80 -34.94 4.44 21.38
N ASP A 81 -35.16 5.51 20.61
CA ASP A 81 -36.46 5.84 20.02
C ASP A 81 -36.85 4.88 18.87
N VAL A 82 -35.94 4.00 18.42
CA VAL A 82 -36.18 2.97 17.40
C VAL A 82 -37.07 1.85 17.97
N THR A 83 -38.39 2.00 17.85
CA THR A 83 -39.41 1.10 18.43
C THR A 83 -39.44 -0.36 17.92
N THR A 84 -38.58 -0.70 16.96
CA THR A 84 -38.33 -2.06 16.45
C THR A 84 -37.05 -2.69 16.98
N ALA A 85 -36.25 -1.94 17.73
CA ALA A 85 -35.05 -2.38 18.40
C ALA A 85 -35.22 -2.39 19.94
N SER A 86 -34.46 -3.24 20.63
CA SER A 86 -34.48 -3.40 22.09
C SER A 86 -33.28 -2.72 22.78
N ILE A 87 -32.51 -1.89 22.07
CA ILE A 87 -31.31 -1.27 22.62
C ILE A 87 -31.67 -0.15 23.61
N SER A 88 -30.88 -0.01 24.68
CA SER A 88 -30.96 1.10 25.64
C SER A 88 -29.61 1.33 26.31
N TYR A 89 -29.28 2.57 26.61
CA TYR A 89 -27.96 2.98 27.07
C TYR A 89 -28.01 3.48 28.51
N SER A 90 -26.87 3.43 29.19
CA SER A 90 -26.80 3.68 30.63
C SER A 90 -25.51 4.40 30.99
N ASN A 91 -25.64 5.71 31.25
CA ASN A 91 -24.53 6.55 31.72
C ASN A 91 -24.01 6.03 33.08
N GLN A 92 -22.81 5.46 33.10
CA GLN A 92 -22.18 4.92 34.31
C GLN A 92 -21.44 5.99 35.14
N GLY A 93 -21.59 7.26 34.78
CA GLY A 93 -20.84 8.39 35.33
C GLY A 93 -19.63 8.75 34.47
N GLN A 94 -19.09 9.95 34.70
CA GLN A 94 -17.99 10.46 33.88
C GLN A 94 -16.71 9.64 34.05
N LEU A 95 -15.84 9.70 33.04
CA LEU A 95 -14.46 9.19 33.09
C LEU A 95 -13.72 9.74 34.33
N PRO A 96 -12.75 9.00 34.90
CA PRO A 96 -12.09 9.40 36.15
C PRO A 96 -11.19 10.63 36.02
N VAL A 97 -10.83 11.03 34.79
CA VAL A 97 -10.12 12.26 34.45
C VAL A 97 -10.81 12.96 33.26
N ASP A 98 -10.38 14.20 33.01
CA ASP A 98 -10.58 14.95 31.77
C ASP A 98 -9.59 14.39 30.74
N VAL A 99 -10.05 13.87 29.60
CA VAL A 99 -9.20 13.17 28.62
C VAL A 99 -8.70 14.14 27.56
N ASP A 100 -7.38 14.18 27.36
CA ASP A 100 -6.72 15.07 26.40
C ASP A 100 -5.55 14.36 25.68
N VAL A 101 -4.93 15.06 24.71
CA VAL A 101 -3.77 14.56 23.95
C VAL A 101 -2.59 14.10 24.82
N THR A 102 -2.52 14.49 26.10
CA THR A 102 -1.47 14.10 27.03
C THR A 102 -1.77 12.81 27.80
N ASN A 103 -3.02 12.32 27.76
CA ASN A 103 -3.47 11.21 28.59
C ASN A 103 -4.46 10.21 27.95
N PHE A 104 -4.84 10.39 26.68
CA PHE A 104 -5.86 9.58 25.99
C PHE A 104 -5.51 8.10 25.76
N THR A 105 -4.23 7.74 25.67
CA THR A 105 -3.78 6.38 25.27
C THR A 105 -4.48 5.23 26.02
N PRO A 106 -4.71 5.26 27.35
CA PRO A 106 -5.38 4.17 28.05
C PRO A 106 -6.87 3.98 27.71
N TYR A 107 -7.49 4.93 27.02
CA TYR A 107 -8.89 4.88 26.54
C TYR A 107 -9.01 4.55 25.05
N LEU A 108 -7.89 4.53 24.32
CA LEU A 108 -7.79 4.04 22.95
C LEU A 108 -7.15 2.64 22.89
N GLN A 109 -6.29 2.33 23.87
CA GLN A 109 -5.51 1.11 23.99
C GLN A 109 -5.56 0.63 25.44
N ALA A 110 -6.75 0.30 25.94
CA ALA A 110 -6.86 -0.38 27.22
C ALA A 110 -6.12 -1.74 27.17
N ALA A 111 -5.47 -2.13 28.25
CA ALA A 111 -4.68 -3.37 28.31
C ALA A 111 -5.53 -4.65 28.49
N GLY A 112 -6.85 -4.53 28.38
CA GLY A 112 -7.85 -5.54 28.66
C GLY A 112 -9.08 -4.91 29.35
N PRO A 113 -10.21 -5.64 29.45
CA PRO A 113 -11.47 -5.09 29.96
C PRO A 113 -11.33 -4.52 31.38
N ASP A 114 -11.68 -3.25 31.57
CA ASP A 114 -11.53 -2.51 32.84
C ASP A 114 -12.86 -2.06 33.47
N GLY A 115 -13.96 -2.23 32.75
CA GLY A 115 -15.32 -1.85 33.14
C GLY A 115 -15.73 -0.43 32.76
N VAL A 116 -14.94 0.29 31.96
CA VAL A 116 -15.23 1.60 31.38
C VAL A 116 -15.60 1.43 29.91
N SER A 117 -16.53 2.24 29.39
CA SER A 117 -16.79 2.29 27.95
C SER A 117 -16.84 3.76 27.54
N ALA A 118 -15.72 4.23 27.00
CA ALA A 118 -15.34 5.65 27.03
C ALA A 118 -15.95 6.46 25.88
N ILE A 119 -16.52 7.62 26.19
CA ILE A 119 -16.84 8.65 25.20
C ILE A 119 -15.92 9.85 25.45
N VAL A 120 -14.84 9.93 24.69
CA VAL A 120 -13.75 10.92 24.84
C VAL A 120 -14.07 12.17 24.03
N PHE A 121 -13.84 13.34 24.64
CA PHE A 121 -14.07 14.63 24.00
C PHE A 121 -12.75 15.31 23.63
N ASP A 122 -12.35 15.25 22.35
CA ASP A 122 -11.23 16.07 21.88
C ASP A 122 -11.70 17.50 21.63
N ASP A 123 -11.73 18.31 22.68
CA ASP A 123 -12.08 19.73 22.63
C ASP A 123 -11.26 20.53 21.61
N THR A 124 -10.03 20.08 21.33
CA THR A 124 -8.98 20.85 20.66
C THR A 124 -8.61 20.35 19.27
N GLY A 125 -8.97 19.11 18.92
CA GLY A 125 -8.51 18.41 17.73
C GLY A 125 -7.10 17.84 17.85
N GLU A 126 -6.40 18.05 18.98
CA GLU A 126 -4.99 17.64 19.16
C GLU A 126 -4.81 16.11 19.24
N ILE A 127 -5.84 15.33 19.62
CA ILE A 127 -5.82 13.86 19.54
C ILE A 127 -5.96 13.42 18.07
N PHE A 128 -6.91 14.01 17.34
CA PHE A 128 -7.14 13.66 15.92
C PHE A 128 -5.98 14.09 15.01
N ASP A 129 -5.43 15.30 15.21
CA ASP A 129 -4.24 15.79 14.52
C ASP A 129 -3.01 14.89 14.80
N LEU A 130 -2.93 14.29 15.98
CA LEU A 130 -1.85 13.38 16.38
C LEU A 130 -2.01 11.96 15.81
N LEU A 131 -3.24 11.45 15.71
CA LEU A 131 -3.54 10.09 15.21
C LEU A 131 -3.61 10.02 13.68
N PHE A 132 -4.20 11.02 13.03
CA PHE A 132 -4.54 10.99 11.60
C PHE A 132 -3.87 12.10 10.78
N GLY A 133 -3.18 13.04 11.44
CA GLY A 133 -2.59 14.21 10.81
C GLY A 133 -3.57 15.39 10.70
N ALA A 134 -3.01 16.61 10.71
CA ALA A 134 -3.79 17.84 10.68
C ALA A 134 -4.57 17.99 9.36
N GLY A 135 -5.90 18.08 9.44
CA GLY A 135 -6.78 18.19 8.28
C GLY A 135 -7.11 16.86 7.59
N SER A 136 -6.95 15.72 8.30
CA SER A 136 -7.29 14.36 7.81
C SER A 136 -8.71 14.17 7.29
N GLY A 137 -9.65 15.02 7.70
CA GLY A 137 -11.08 14.87 7.40
C GLY A 137 -11.82 13.88 8.30
N ILE A 138 -11.14 13.23 9.25
CA ILE A 138 -11.77 12.34 10.23
C ILE A 138 -12.47 13.16 11.32
N LEU A 139 -13.78 12.95 11.44
CA LEU A 139 -14.69 13.74 12.28
C LEU A 139 -14.92 13.08 13.65
N GLY A 140 -14.91 11.77 13.69
CA GLY A 140 -15.05 10.93 14.87
C GLY A 140 -14.57 9.52 14.54
N PHE A 141 -14.57 8.64 15.53
CA PHE A 141 -14.55 7.19 15.33
C PHE A 141 -15.06 6.49 16.60
N ALA A 142 -15.68 5.32 16.44
CA ALA A 142 -16.19 4.51 17.53
C ALA A 142 -16.19 3.02 17.16
N SER A 143 -16.13 2.15 18.17
CA SER A 143 -16.08 0.70 17.97
C SER A 143 -16.46 -0.06 19.25
N PRO A 144 -16.96 -1.31 19.15
CA PRO A 144 -16.71 -2.30 20.19
C PRO A 144 -15.20 -2.39 20.48
N GLU A 145 -14.82 -2.42 21.77
CA GLU A 145 -13.41 -2.41 22.20
C GLU A 145 -12.95 -3.80 22.64
N PHE A 146 -13.79 -4.47 23.44
CA PHE A 146 -13.51 -5.82 23.93
C PHE A 146 -14.65 -6.78 23.62
N LEU A 147 -14.29 -7.96 23.14
CA LEU A 147 -15.20 -8.98 22.63
C LEU A 147 -14.97 -10.32 23.36
N ASP A 148 -16.04 -10.99 23.79
CA ASP A 148 -16.00 -12.36 24.33
C ASP A 148 -16.48 -13.35 23.27
N GLU A 149 -15.55 -13.88 22.48
CA GLU A 149 -15.81 -14.86 21.41
C GLU A 149 -16.64 -16.08 21.88
N PRO A 150 -16.41 -16.71 23.05
CA PRO A 150 -17.20 -17.88 23.48
C PRO A 150 -18.69 -17.62 23.70
N SER A 151 -19.11 -16.36 23.90
CA SER A 151 -20.51 -15.97 24.04
C SER A 151 -21.02 -15.04 22.93
N CYS A 152 -20.14 -14.61 22.02
CA CYS A 152 -20.38 -13.59 21.01
C CYS A 152 -20.94 -12.27 21.60
N THR A 153 -20.42 -11.84 22.76
CA THR A 153 -20.84 -10.58 23.39
C THR A 153 -19.78 -9.49 23.35
N ILE A 154 -20.23 -8.25 23.20
CA ILE A 154 -19.43 -7.05 23.44
C ILE A 154 -19.34 -6.85 24.95
N LEU A 155 -18.14 -6.58 25.45
CA LEU A 155 -17.87 -6.33 26.88
C LEU A 155 -17.85 -4.82 27.16
N GLU A 156 -17.09 -4.10 26.35
CA GLU A 156 -16.78 -2.67 26.45
C GLU A 156 -16.63 -2.08 25.02
N GLY A 157 -16.70 -0.75 24.90
CA GLY A 157 -16.63 -0.01 23.63
C GLY A 157 -16.19 1.43 23.85
N PHE A 158 -15.68 2.08 22.80
CA PHE A 158 -15.24 3.47 22.87
C PHE A 158 -15.81 4.33 21.74
N SER A 159 -15.79 5.64 21.94
CA SER A 159 -16.00 6.67 20.92
C SER A 159 -15.12 7.88 21.20
N PHE A 160 -14.51 8.43 20.15
CA PHE A 160 -13.73 9.66 20.17
C PHE A 160 -14.39 10.67 19.24
N LEU A 161 -14.52 11.92 19.70
CA LEU A 161 -15.25 12.97 18.99
C LEU A 161 -14.35 14.19 18.76
N ASN A 162 -14.20 14.64 17.50
CA ASN A 162 -13.34 15.76 17.12
C ASN A 162 -14.08 17.11 17.25
N GLY A 163 -13.87 17.83 18.35
CA GLY A 163 -14.58 19.07 18.67
C GLY A 163 -14.45 20.18 17.62
N PRO A 164 -13.25 20.49 17.09
CA PRO A 164 -13.08 21.49 16.04
C PRO A 164 -13.61 21.10 14.65
N ALA A 165 -13.81 19.81 14.36
CA ALA A 165 -14.19 19.35 13.03
C ALA A 165 -15.56 19.92 12.60
N ILE A 166 -16.50 20.05 13.53
CA ILE A 166 -17.86 20.55 13.25
C ILE A 166 -18.15 21.86 13.98
N SER A 167 -18.41 22.91 13.20
CA SER A 167 -18.64 24.27 13.73
C SER A 167 -20.08 24.56 14.21
N SER A 168 -20.97 23.57 14.21
CA SER A 168 -22.38 23.69 14.60
C SER A 168 -22.82 22.60 15.58
N ILE A 169 -23.76 22.92 16.47
CA ILE A 169 -24.28 21.95 17.46
C ILE A 169 -25.01 20.81 16.75
N ASP A 170 -25.69 21.14 15.65
CA ASP A 170 -26.56 20.20 14.94
C ASP A 170 -25.76 19.16 14.16
N GLY A 171 -24.67 19.57 13.50
CA GLY A 171 -23.74 18.63 12.86
C GLY A 171 -22.92 17.81 13.87
N LEU A 172 -22.58 18.39 15.03
CA LEU A 172 -21.90 17.65 16.11
C LEU A 172 -22.81 16.56 16.72
N LEU A 173 -24.13 16.81 16.79
CA LEU A 173 -25.12 15.81 17.18
C LEU A 173 -25.31 14.74 16.09
N ASN A 174 -25.33 15.09 14.81
CA ASN A 174 -25.36 14.11 13.72
C ASN A 174 -24.15 13.17 13.81
N LEU A 175 -22.94 13.72 13.90
CA LEU A 175 -21.71 12.95 14.15
C LEU A 175 -21.86 12.00 15.34
N MET A 176 -22.31 12.48 16.50
CA MET A 176 -22.52 11.60 17.67
C MET A 176 -23.53 10.47 17.40
N VAL A 177 -24.64 10.72 16.68
CA VAL A 177 -25.59 9.66 16.35
C VAL A 177 -24.95 8.62 15.43
N HIS A 178 -24.21 9.03 14.41
CA HIS A 178 -23.44 8.16 13.53
C HIS A 178 -22.43 7.29 14.30
N GLU A 179 -21.55 7.90 15.10
CA GLU A 179 -20.57 7.17 15.92
C GLU A 179 -21.23 6.19 16.91
N PHE A 180 -22.42 6.53 17.43
CA PHE A 180 -23.12 5.64 18.36
C PHE A 180 -23.84 4.48 17.66
N GLY A 181 -23.98 4.53 16.33
CA GLY A 181 -24.26 3.36 15.51
C GLY A 181 -23.10 2.37 15.52
N HIS A 182 -21.87 2.83 15.26
CA HIS A 182 -20.65 2.02 15.36
C HIS A 182 -20.43 1.46 16.77
N TYR A 183 -20.64 2.27 17.81
CA TYR A 183 -20.64 1.83 19.22
C TYR A 183 -21.67 0.70 19.49
N SER A 184 -22.74 0.65 18.70
CA SER A 184 -23.79 -0.39 18.75
C SER A 184 -23.51 -1.58 17.82
N ASN A 185 -22.30 -1.64 17.23
CA ASN A 185 -21.81 -2.61 16.24
C ASN A 185 -22.39 -2.45 14.82
N LEU A 186 -22.97 -1.30 14.44
CA LEU A 186 -23.37 -1.06 13.04
C LEU A 186 -22.17 -0.64 12.21
N ALA A 187 -21.98 -1.22 11.02
CA ALA A 187 -21.06 -0.70 10.03
C ALA A 187 -21.69 0.41 9.19
N HIS A 188 -20.87 1.05 8.36
CA HIS A 188 -21.33 1.98 7.34
C HIS A 188 -22.23 1.29 6.29
N THR A 189 -23.16 2.04 5.72
CA THR A 189 -24.11 1.60 4.69
C THR A 189 -24.19 2.58 3.52
N GLU A 190 -24.81 2.17 2.41
CA GLU A 190 -25.01 2.99 1.21
C GLU A 190 -26.39 2.71 0.61
N VAL A 191 -27.25 3.72 0.58
CA VAL A 191 -28.60 3.69 -0.02
C VAL A 191 -28.85 4.92 -0.87
N ASN A 192 -28.50 6.11 -0.38
CA ASN A 192 -28.76 7.38 -1.04
C ASN A 192 -27.56 8.33 -1.05
N GLY A 193 -26.55 8.12 -0.20
CA GLY A 193 -25.40 9.02 -0.07
C GLY A 193 -24.68 9.27 -1.40
N GLN A 194 -24.37 8.19 -2.12
CA GLN A 194 -23.61 8.24 -3.38
C GLN A 194 -24.34 9.01 -4.50
N VAL A 195 -25.67 9.02 -4.51
CA VAL A 195 -26.51 9.81 -5.45
C VAL A 195 -26.29 11.32 -5.28
N TYR A 196 -25.94 11.77 -4.06
CA TYR A 196 -25.66 13.19 -3.78
C TYR A 196 -24.16 13.53 -3.84
N GLY A 197 -23.27 12.57 -3.58
CA GLY A 197 -21.81 12.77 -3.57
C GLY A 197 -21.14 12.60 -4.93
N ASP A 198 -21.38 11.46 -5.59
CA ASP A 198 -20.52 10.96 -6.67
C ASP A 198 -21.17 11.02 -8.06
N SER A 199 -22.32 11.70 -8.18
CA SER A 199 -23.11 11.81 -9.41
C SER A 199 -23.65 10.47 -9.93
N ASP A 200 -23.91 9.53 -9.02
CA ASP A 200 -24.54 8.25 -9.31
C ASP A 200 -26.01 8.40 -9.74
N THR A 201 -26.51 7.40 -10.46
CA THR A 201 -27.90 7.32 -10.90
C THR A 201 -28.81 6.84 -9.77
N THR A 202 -30.10 7.14 -9.85
CA THR A 202 -31.05 6.74 -8.78
C THR A 202 -31.35 5.24 -8.71
N GLY A 203 -30.84 4.45 -9.66
CA GLY A 203 -31.02 3.01 -9.74
C GLY A 203 -30.33 2.41 -10.97
N ALA A 204 -30.15 1.10 -10.95
CA ALA A 204 -29.25 0.37 -11.83
C ALA A 204 -29.27 0.76 -13.34
N GLY A 205 -28.07 0.98 -13.86
CA GLY A 205 -27.77 1.03 -15.30
C GLY A 205 -27.42 2.43 -15.80
N THR A 206 -28.28 3.01 -16.65
CA THR A 206 -28.15 4.40 -17.12
C THR A 206 -29.49 5.15 -16.96
N ASP A 207 -30.34 4.69 -16.04
CA ASP A 207 -31.76 5.01 -15.99
C ASP A 207 -32.19 5.82 -14.76
N ASP A 208 -31.96 7.13 -14.83
CA ASP A 208 -32.53 8.12 -13.90
C ASP A 208 -34.07 8.24 -13.95
N THR A 209 -34.77 7.41 -14.74
CA THR A 209 -36.23 7.53 -14.93
C THR A 209 -37.06 6.53 -14.12
N THR A 210 -36.46 5.47 -13.57
CA THR A 210 -37.18 4.45 -12.78
C THR A 210 -37.77 5.02 -11.49
N PHE A 211 -36.95 5.72 -10.70
CA PHE A 211 -37.38 6.34 -9.44
C PHE A 211 -37.60 7.85 -9.55
N GLY A 212 -37.12 8.46 -10.65
CA GLY A 212 -37.14 9.91 -10.86
C GLY A 212 -36.07 10.63 -10.05
N PRO A 213 -35.97 11.97 -10.19
CA PRO A 213 -34.90 12.73 -9.56
C PRO A 213 -34.99 12.68 -8.03
N PRO A 214 -33.85 12.64 -7.32
CA PRO A 214 -33.82 12.67 -5.87
C PRO A 214 -34.42 13.97 -5.32
N PRO A 215 -35.00 13.96 -4.10
CA PRO A 215 -35.40 15.18 -3.39
C PRO A 215 -34.22 16.15 -3.28
N SER A 216 -34.49 17.46 -3.20
CA SER A 216 -33.41 18.39 -2.88
C SER A 216 -33.03 18.22 -1.41
N PRO A 217 -31.75 18.00 -1.07
CA PRO A 217 -31.30 17.93 0.32
C PRO A 217 -31.35 19.29 1.04
N LEU A 218 -31.80 20.33 0.34
CA LEU A 218 -32.09 21.66 0.87
C LEU A 218 -33.61 21.93 1.05
N ASP A 219 -34.49 20.98 0.69
CA ASP A 219 -35.94 21.13 0.86
C ASP A 219 -36.35 20.77 2.30
N PRO A 220 -36.97 21.69 3.07
CA PRO A 220 -37.25 21.45 4.49
C PRO A 220 -38.18 20.25 4.73
N GLY A 221 -37.64 19.23 5.42
CA GLY A 221 -38.36 18.00 5.76
C GLY A 221 -38.10 16.81 4.83
N PHE A 222 -37.13 16.92 3.91
CA PHE A 222 -36.56 15.79 3.17
C PHE A 222 -35.14 15.54 3.66
N ASP A 223 -35.02 14.79 4.77
CA ASP A 223 -33.79 14.09 5.09
C ASP A 223 -33.99 12.62 4.72
N VAL A 224 -33.07 12.10 3.92
CA VAL A 224 -33.14 10.80 3.24
C VAL A 224 -31.76 10.15 3.13
N ILE A 225 -30.70 10.79 3.63
CA ILE A 225 -29.35 10.21 3.59
C ILE A 225 -29.16 9.45 4.90
N GLU A 226 -29.01 8.13 4.76
CA GLU A 226 -28.80 7.17 5.83
C GLU A 226 -27.71 7.62 6.81
N THR A 227 -27.98 7.46 8.11
CA THR A 227 -27.15 8.01 9.18
C THR A 227 -25.78 7.33 9.22
N MET A 228 -25.70 6.05 8.84
CA MET A 228 -24.46 5.30 8.69
C MET A 228 -23.78 5.49 7.31
N TYR A 229 -24.10 6.51 6.52
CA TYR A 229 -23.30 6.85 5.32
C TYR A 229 -21.92 7.43 5.73
N PRO A 230 -20.78 6.96 5.17
CA PRO A 230 -19.42 7.33 5.62
C PRO A 230 -18.93 8.75 5.27
N PHE A 231 -19.76 9.60 4.65
CA PHE A 231 -19.36 10.96 4.28
C PHE A 231 -20.37 12.02 4.72
N LEU A 232 -19.89 13.04 5.45
CA LEU A 232 -20.68 14.20 5.84
C LEU A 232 -20.68 15.25 4.71
N PHE A 233 -21.87 15.61 4.24
CA PHE A 233 -22.03 16.65 3.23
C PHE A 233 -22.00 18.07 3.82
N SER A 234 -20.97 18.85 3.50
CA SER A 234 -20.93 20.28 3.82
C SER A 234 -22.04 21.04 3.10
N ASP A 235 -22.73 21.92 3.83
CA ASP A 235 -23.87 22.75 3.37
C ASP A 235 -25.20 21.99 3.09
N ILE A 236 -25.25 20.67 3.26
CA ILE A 236 -26.51 19.93 3.36
C ILE A 236 -26.94 19.88 4.83
N ASP A 237 -28.18 20.25 5.08
CA ASP A 237 -28.81 20.21 6.41
C ASP A 237 -29.22 18.73 6.67
N GLN A 238 -28.25 17.84 6.92
CA GLN A 238 -28.51 16.48 7.46
C GLN A 238 -28.95 16.62 8.94
N VAL A 239 -30.16 17.16 9.15
CA VAL A 239 -30.69 17.55 10.48
C VAL A 239 -31.45 16.43 11.17
N SER A 240 -31.65 15.30 10.51
CA SER A 240 -32.16 14.06 11.09
C SER A 240 -31.09 13.51 12.03
N ARG A 241 -31.11 14.01 13.27
CA ARG A 241 -30.37 13.48 14.44
C ARG A 241 -31.00 12.14 14.88
N THR A 242 -31.36 11.31 13.92
CA THR A 242 -32.31 10.21 14.04
C THR A 242 -32.01 9.19 12.94
N PRO A 243 -31.90 7.90 13.27
CA PRO A 243 -31.73 6.81 12.30
C PRO A 243 -32.81 6.82 11.20
N HIS A 244 -32.42 6.58 9.94
CA HIS A 244 -33.30 6.41 8.78
C HIS A 244 -33.74 4.93 8.62
N ALA A 245 -34.51 4.62 7.58
CA ALA A 245 -35.11 3.29 7.37
C ALA A 245 -34.08 2.15 7.36
N ASP A 246 -32.92 2.37 6.74
CA ASP A 246 -31.80 1.44 6.66
C ASP A 246 -31.14 1.21 8.03
N ASP A 247 -30.75 2.31 8.69
CA ASP A 247 -30.16 2.31 10.04
C ASP A 247 -31.09 1.60 11.06
N ILE A 248 -32.40 1.88 10.97
CA ILE A 248 -33.44 1.24 11.77
C ILE A 248 -33.52 -0.26 11.48
N ALA A 249 -33.47 -0.67 10.21
CA ALA A 249 -33.52 -2.07 9.82
C ALA A 249 -32.28 -2.84 10.31
N ALA A 250 -31.08 -2.26 10.15
CA ALA A 250 -29.83 -2.83 10.61
C ALA A 250 -29.78 -2.98 12.14
N LEU A 251 -30.13 -1.93 12.90
CA LEU A 251 -30.20 -1.98 14.37
C LEU A 251 -31.24 -3.01 14.83
N SER A 252 -32.42 -3.04 14.20
CA SER A 252 -33.49 -3.97 14.55
C SER A 252 -33.18 -5.42 14.17
N ARG A 253 -32.31 -5.66 13.17
CA ARG A 253 -31.80 -7.01 12.84
C ARG A 253 -30.86 -7.54 13.92
N MET A 254 -30.08 -6.66 14.56
CA MET A 254 -29.16 -7.02 15.66
C MET A 254 -29.84 -7.10 17.02
N TYR A 255 -30.76 -6.18 17.34
CA TYR A 255 -31.43 -6.06 18.63
C TYR A 255 -32.97 -6.13 18.48
N PRO A 256 -33.57 -7.21 17.94
CA PRO A 256 -34.97 -7.22 17.53
C PRO A 256 -35.98 -7.14 18.67
N GLU A 257 -36.87 -6.14 18.63
CA GLU A 257 -38.14 -6.19 19.35
C GLU A 257 -39.17 -7.08 18.64
N ALA A 258 -40.17 -7.55 19.40
CA ALA A 258 -41.20 -8.43 18.85
C ALA A 258 -42.08 -7.75 17.75
N SER A 259 -42.02 -6.42 17.65
CA SER A 259 -42.62 -5.61 16.60
C SER A 259 -41.94 -5.83 15.24
N PHE A 260 -40.61 -6.00 15.19
CA PHE A 260 -39.83 -6.08 13.95
C PHE A 260 -40.20 -7.29 13.08
N ALA A 261 -40.64 -8.40 13.69
CA ALA A 261 -41.14 -9.58 12.99
C ALA A 261 -42.42 -9.34 12.15
N ASN A 262 -43.01 -8.15 12.22
CA ASN A 262 -44.13 -7.73 11.37
C ASN A 262 -43.68 -6.96 10.12
N THR A 263 -42.38 -6.72 9.93
CA THR A 263 -41.80 -6.13 8.71
C THR A 263 -41.63 -7.20 7.61
N GLY A 264 -41.36 -6.76 6.38
CA GLY A 264 -40.99 -7.62 5.27
C GLY A 264 -39.51 -7.99 5.29
N THR A 265 -39.15 -9.01 4.51
CA THR A 265 -37.76 -9.43 4.31
C THR A 265 -37.59 -9.99 2.91
N ILE A 266 -36.52 -9.60 2.24
CA ILE A 266 -36.08 -10.12 0.93
C ILE A 266 -34.65 -10.66 1.09
N SER A 267 -34.35 -11.83 0.52
CA SER A 267 -32.98 -12.36 0.48
C SER A 267 -32.67 -13.17 -0.77
N GLY A 268 -31.39 -13.19 -1.11
CA GLY A 268 -30.85 -13.88 -2.27
C GLY A 268 -29.33 -13.99 -2.21
N THR A 269 -28.76 -14.36 -3.34
CA THR A 269 -27.32 -14.59 -3.55
C THR A 269 -26.85 -13.78 -4.75
N ILE A 270 -25.68 -13.14 -4.65
CA ILE A 270 -25.02 -12.47 -5.77
C ILE A 270 -24.05 -13.46 -6.42
N LEU A 271 -24.20 -13.66 -7.73
CA LEU A 271 -23.54 -14.74 -8.47
C LEU A 271 -22.85 -14.23 -9.74
N LEU A 272 -21.66 -14.77 -10.04
CA LEU A 272 -20.99 -14.68 -11.33
C LEU A 272 -20.84 -16.10 -11.90
N GLY A 273 -21.78 -16.49 -12.77
CA GLY A 273 -21.93 -17.90 -13.15
C GLY A 273 -22.36 -18.76 -11.95
N ASP A 274 -21.53 -19.74 -11.57
CA ASP A 274 -21.74 -20.58 -10.37
C ASP A 274 -21.01 -20.03 -9.11
N SER A 275 -20.19 -18.98 -9.25
CA SER A 275 -19.39 -18.40 -8.16
C SER A 275 -20.18 -17.33 -7.41
N LYS A 276 -20.13 -17.35 -6.08
CA LYS A 276 -20.76 -16.33 -5.23
C LYS A 276 -19.84 -15.12 -5.04
N LEU A 277 -20.38 -13.91 -5.03
CA LEU A 277 -19.61 -12.66 -4.87
C LEU A 277 -19.83 -12.03 -3.49
N THR A 278 -18.73 -11.68 -2.82
CA THR A 278 -18.67 -10.90 -1.57
C THR A 278 -18.55 -9.40 -1.91
N GLY A 279 -19.01 -8.51 -1.02
CA GLY A 279 -18.69 -7.07 -1.12
C GLY A 279 -19.58 -6.25 -2.05
N ILE A 280 -20.66 -6.83 -2.57
CA ILE A 280 -21.56 -6.17 -3.52
C ILE A 280 -22.71 -5.53 -2.75
N ASN A 281 -22.92 -4.22 -2.91
CA ASN A 281 -24.08 -3.54 -2.32
C ASN A 281 -25.36 -3.91 -3.05
N VAL A 282 -26.44 -4.17 -2.31
CA VAL A 282 -27.75 -4.54 -2.82
C VAL A 282 -28.80 -3.66 -2.17
N ILE A 283 -29.59 -2.92 -2.95
CA ILE A 283 -30.60 -1.99 -2.47
C ILE A 283 -32.00 -2.52 -2.80
N ALA A 284 -32.91 -2.53 -1.81
CA ALA A 284 -34.35 -2.61 -2.04
C ALA A 284 -34.96 -1.20 -1.93
N ARG A 285 -35.51 -0.70 -3.03
CA ARG A 285 -36.08 0.65 -3.12
C ARG A 285 -37.59 0.60 -3.40
N ASN A 286 -38.41 1.21 -2.53
CA ASN A 286 -39.87 1.21 -2.66
C ASN A 286 -40.31 2.04 -3.88
N LEU A 287 -41.16 1.48 -4.74
CA LEU A 287 -41.68 2.17 -5.93
C LEU A 287 -42.67 3.31 -5.60
N SER A 288 -43.27 3.30 -4.41
CA SER A 288 -44.19 4.33 -3.91
C SER A 288 -43.49 5.50 -3.20
N ASP A 289 -42.36 5.23 -2.52
CA ASP A 289 -41.61 6.20 -1.70
C ASP A 289 -40.09 5.93 -1.75
N PRO A 290 -39.45 6.13 -2.92
CA PRO A 290 -38.13 5.55 -3.21
C PRO A 290 -36.95 6.09 -2.43
N PHE A 291 -37.09 7.22 -1.72
CA PHE A 291 -35.96 7.83 -1.00
C PHE A 291 -36.11 7.74 0.53
N ALA A 292 -37.34 7.66 1.06
CA ALA A 292 -37.58 7.48 2.50
C ALA A 292 -37.85 6.02 2.91
N ASP A 293 -38.23 5.15 1.97
CA ASP A 293 -38.44 3.71 2.19
C ASP A 293 -37.53 2.90 1.26
N ALA A 294 -36.26 2.89 1.61
CA ALA A 294 -35.21 2.11 0.97
C ALA A 294 -34.25 1.55 2.03
N VAL A 295 -33.71 0.37 1.78
CA VAL A 295 -32.72 -0.30 2.64
C VAL A 295 -31.67 -1.01 1.79
N SER A 296 -30.46 -1.15 2.31
CA SER A 296 -29.32 -1.84 1.73
C SER A 296 -28.97 -3.12 2.50
N ALA A 297 -28.19 -3.97 1.86
CA ALA A 297 -27.40 -5.01 2.49
C ALA A 297 -26.24 -5.36 1.55
N ILE A 298 -25.06 -5.58 2.10
CA ILE A 298 -23.90 -6.00 1.31
C ILE A 298 -23.77 -7.52 1.33
N SER A 299 -23.38 -8.10 0.21
CA SER A 299 -23.23 -9.56 0.10
C SER A 299 -22.08 -10.07 0.98
N SER A 300 -22.38 -11.10 1.79
CA SER A 300 -21.53 -11.62 2.87
C SER A 300 -21.50 -10.80 4.18
N ASP A 301 -22.42 -9.84 4.38
CA ASP A 301 -22.50 -8.92 5.55
C ASP A 301 -22.32 -9.55 6.95
N PHE A 302 -22.58 -10.85 7.11
CA PHE A 302 -22.57 -11.55 8.40
C PHE A 302 -21.54 -12.70 8.45
N THR A 303 -20.45 -12.69 7.68
CA THR A 303 -19.39 -13.72 7.78
C THR A 303 -17.97 -13.13 7.77
N ARG A 304 -17.02 -13.84 8.39
CA ARG A 304 -15.57 -13.65 8.23
C ARG A 304 -14.92 -14.73 7.35
N ASP A 305 -15.66 -15.80 7.02
CA ASP A 305 -15.26 -16.82 6.05
C ASP A 305 -15.93 -16.50 4.71
N TYR A 306 -15.14 -15.97 3.78
CA TYR A 306 -15.54 -15.61 2.42
C TYR A 306 -15.33 -16.76 1.41
N SER A 307 -15.02 -17.96 1.89
CA SER A 307 -14.83 -19.12 1.01
C SER A 307 -16.16 -19.55 0.40
N GLN A 308 -16.12 -20.03 -0.85
CA GLN A 308 -17.30 -20.51 -1.57
C GLN A 308 -18.04 -21.67 -0.86
N GLY A 309 -17.41 -22.29 0.14
CA GLY A 309 -18.00 -23.34 0.98
C GLY A 309 -18.84 -22.84 2.15
N ASP A 310 -18.68 -21.58 2.57
CA ASP A 310 -19.48 -20.97 3.62
C ASP A 310 -20.93 -20.70 3.14
N ALA A 311 -21.87 -20.76 4.08
CA ALA A 311 -23.30 -20.66 3.78
C ALA A 311 -23.79 -19.21 3.58
N ILE A 312 -23.11 -18.23 4.17
CA ILE A 312 -23.43 -16.80 4.16
C ILE A 312 -22.66 -16.07 3.05
N THR A 313 -21.47 -16.59 2.65
CA THR A 313 -20.71 -16.06 1.51
C THR A 313 -21.62 -15.83 0.30
N GLY A 314 -21.56 -14.60 -0.23
CA GLY A 314 -22.33 -14.03 -1.33
C GLY A 314 -23.84 -13.93 -1.15
N THR A 315 -24.36 -14.21 0.04
CA THR A 315 -25.78 -13.99 0.36
C THR A 315 -26.00 -12.58 0.92
N TYR A 316 -27.17 -12.02 0.68
CA TYR A 316 -27.60 -10.73 1.24
C TYR A 316 -29.01 -10.87 1.84
N THR A 317 -29.36 -10.03 2.84
CA THR A 317 -30.70 -10.06 3.46
C THR A 317 -31.20 -8.67 3.84
N LEU A 318 -32.19 -8.19 3.08
CA LEU A 318 -32.85 -6.90 3.23
C LEU A 318 -34.02 -7.06 4.21
N THR A 319 -33.94 -6.41 5.37
CA THR A 319 -34.95 -6.48 6.44
C THR A 319 -35.65 -5.13 6.64
N GLY A 320 -36.72 -5.07 7.46
CA GLY A 320 -37.36 -3.80 7.84
C GLY A 320 -38.39 -3.26 6.83
N LEU A 321 -38.48 -3.84 5.64
CA LEU A 321 -39.34 -3.42 4.52
C LEU A 321 -40.82 -3.23 4.93
N THR A 322 -41.46 -2.19 4.41
CA THR A 322 -42.88 -1.87 4.62
C THR A 322 -43.79 -2.94 4.01
N PRO A 323 -44.58 -3.69 4.82
CA PRO A 323 -45.42 -4.76 4.31
C PRO A 323 -46.55 -4.27 3.40
N GLY A 324 -46.61 -4.81 2.19
CA GLY A 324 -47.64 -4.53 1.19
C GLY A 324 -47.24 -3.51 0.13
N GLU A 325 -46.08 -2.88 0.27
CA GLU A 325 -45.47 -2.05 -0.79
C GLU A 325 -44.60 -2.90 -1.73
N ASP A 326 -44.41 -2.40 -2.96
CA ASP A 326 -43.64 -3.06 -4.02
C ASP A 326 -42.24 -2.44 -4.11
N TYR A 327 -41.21 -3.28 -4.07
CA TYR A 327 -39.80 -2.87 -4.14
C TYR A 327 -39.17 -3.32 -5.47
N ALA A 328 -38.28 -2.51 -6.02
CA ALA A 328 -37.26 -2.96 -6.96
C ALA A 328 -35.99 -3.31 -6.17
N VAL A 329 -35.31 -4.38 -6.57
CA VAL A 329 -34.06 -4.85 -5.93
C VAL A 329 -32.96 -4.85 -6.98
N TYR A 330 -31.81 -4.26 -6.68
CA TYR A 330 -30.70 -4.11 -7.62
C TYR A 330 -29.36 -4.06 -6.91
N VAL A 331 -28.29 -4.36 -7.66
CA VAL A 331 -26.91 -4.17 -7.21
C VAL A 331 -26.46 -2.74 -7.50
N ASN A 332 -25.77 -2.11 -6.54
CA ASN A 332 -25.17 -0.77 -6.68
C ASN A 332 -23.65 -0.90 -6.64
N GLY A 333 -22.95 -0.14 -7.46
CA GLY A 333 -21.51 0.05 -7.31
C GLY A 333 -21.23 0.87 -6.06
N LEU A 334 -20.11 0.60 -5.40
CA LEU A 334 -19.56 1.50 -4.38
C LEU A 334 -18.44 2.30 -5.09
N LEU A 335 -18.73 3.57 -5.36
CA LEU A 335 -17.92 4.48 -6.20
C LEU A 335 -16.90 5.28 -5.38
N SER A 336 -17.17 5.51 -4.09
CA SER A 336 -16.26 6.17 -3.16
C SER A 336 -16.20 5.45 -1.82
N GLY A 337 -15.01 5.44 -1.20
CA GLY A 337 -14.86 4.93 0.17
C GLY A 337 -14.98 3.42 0.34
N ASN A 338 -14.62 2.59 -0.65
CA ASN A 338 -14.56 1.12 -0.54
C ASN A 338 -13.72 0.61 0.65
N ASP A 339 -12.92 1.49 1.25
CA ASP A 339 -12.12 1.28 2.44
C ASP A 339 -12.83 1.53 3.78
N ARG A 340 -14.05 2.06 3.80
CA ARG A 340 -14.70 2.66 4.98
C ARG A 340 -15.91 1.88 5.50
N PHE A 341 -15.81 0.57 5.68
CA PHE A 341 -16.93 -0.32 5.39
C PHE A 341 -16.58 -1.73 6.00
N SER A 342 -17.48 -2.72 6.31
CA SER A 342 -17.13 -3.94 7.13
C SER A 342 -17.03 -5.38 6.51
N THR A 343 -17.60 -5.73 5.35
CA THR A 343 -17.30 -6.94 4.49
C THR A 343 -16.52 -6.69 3.16
N PRO A 344 -15.35 -7.30 2.84
CA PRO A 344 -14.45 -6.95 1.71
C PRO A 344 -15.12 -6.40 0.44
N GLY A 345 -14.94 -5.10 0.16
CA GLY A 345 -15.56 -4.43 -1.00
C GLY A 345 -15.10 -5.03 -2.33
N ALA A 346 -15.98 -5.04 -3.33
CA ALA A 346 -15.69 -5.60 -4.64
C ALA A 346 -16.19 -4.71 -5.78
N THR A 347 -15.28 -4.41 -6.73
CA THR A 347 -15.61 -3.80 -8.02
C THR A 347 -16.61 -4.71 -8.76
N LEU A 348 -17.71 -4.14 -9.27
CA LEU A 348 -18.74 -4.91 -9.96
C LEU A 348 -18.14 -5.60 -11.21
N PRO A 349 -18.40 -6.90 -11.46
CA PRO A 349 -17.89 -7.59 -12.64
C PRO A 349 -18.63 -7.25 -13.94
N GLY A 350 -19.71 -6.48 -13.84
CA GLY A 350 -20.57 -6.00 -14.93
C GLY A 350 -21.21 -4.66 -14.54
N PRO A 351 -22.13 -4.13 -15.37
CA PRO A 351 -22.90 -2.95 -14.99
C PRO A 351 -23.79 -3.25 -13.78
N GLU A 352 -24.24 -2.20 -13.09
CA GLU A 352 -25.35 -2.32 -12.15
C GLU A 352 -26.59 -2.88 -12.84
N GLU A 353 -27.30 -3.79 -12.17
CA GLU A 353 -28.51 -4.41 -12.71
C GLU A 353 -29.58 -4.72 -11.67
N TYR A 354 -30.84 -4.67 -12.12
CA TYR A 354 -31.99 -5.08 -11.32
C TYR A 354 -32.23 -6.58 -11.37
N TYR A 355 -32.73 -7.12 -10.25
CA TYR A 355 -33.40 -8.41 -10.24
C TYR A 355 -34.66 -8.37 -11.13
N ASN A 356 -34.71 -9.24 -12.13
CA ASN A 356 -35.79 -9.27 -13.11
C ASN A 356 -36.67 -10.54 -13.05
N GLY A 357 -36.39 -11.45 -12.11
CA GLY A 357 -37.27 -12.55 -11.77
C GLY A 357 -37.08 -13.80 -12.62
N ALA A 358 -37.93 -13.98 -13.63
CA ALA A 358 -37.93 -15.21 -14.44
C ALA A 358 -37.00 -15.15 -15.67
N ASN A 359 -36.43 -13.98 -15.97
CA ASN A 359 -35.42 -13.82 -17.03
C ASN A 359 -33.98 -13.82 -16.48
N GLU A 360 -33.85 -13.82 -15.14
CA GLU A 360 -32.61 -13.68 -14.39
C GLU A 360 -31.52 -14.65 -14.87
N SER A 361 -30.44 -14.10 -15.42
CA SER A 361 -29.33 -14.88 -15.98
C SER A 361 -28.11 -14.01 -16.27
N GLY A 362 -26.90 -14.56 -16.13
CA GLY A 362 -25.67 -13.87 -16.54
C GLY A 362 -25.46 -13.77 -18.06
N ASN A 363 -26.46 -13.29 -18.81
CA ASN A 363 -26.46 -13.13 -20.26
C ASN A 363 -27.21 -11.86 -20.69
N GLY A 364 -26.43 -10.80 -21.00
CA GLY A 364 -26.89 -9.43 -21.28
C GLY A 364 -27.77 -9.23 -22.53
N LEU A 365 -28.23 -10.32 -23.14
CA LEU A 365 -29.18 -10.33 -24.27
C LEU A 365 -30.58 -10.81 -23.87
N THR A 366 -30.72 -11.43 -22.71
CA THR A 366 -31.99 -11.95 -22.16
C THR A 366 -32.29 -11.39 -20.78
N ASP A 367 -31.23 -11.13 -20.04
CA ASP A 367 -31.21 -10.28 -18.87
C ASP A 367 -30.75 -8.89 -19.32
N LEU A 368 -31.51 -7.84 -19.08
CA LEU A 368 -31.15 -6.48 -19.46
C LEU A 368 -31.02 -5.65 -18.17
N PRO A 369 -29.90 -4.93 -17.94
CA PRO A 369 -29.63 -4.30 -16.66
C PRO A 369 -30.75 -3.40 -16.08
N GLY A 370 -31.56 -2.76 -16.95
CA GLY A 370 -32.69 -1.91 -16.58
C GLY A 370 -34.08 -2.58 -16.54
N ASP A 371 -34.21 -3.87 -16.91
CA ASP A 371 -35.47 -4.60 -16.78
C ASP A 371 -35.60 -5.12 -15.33
N PHE A 372 -36.74 -4.92 -14.66
CA PHE A 372 -36.94 -5.39 -13.28
C PHE A 372 -38.31 -6.03 -13.03
N THR A 373 -38.39 -6.89 -12.00
CA THR A 373 -39.66 -7.44 -11.49
C THR A 373 -39.93 -6.91 -10.08
N PRO A 374 -41.02 -6.13 -9.86
CA PRO A 374 -41.39 -5.67 -8.53
C PRO A 374 -41.67 -6.82 -7.54
N ILE A 375 -41.19 -6.66 -6.30
CA ILE A 375 -41.37 -7.62 -5.21
C ILE A 375 -42.21 -6.97 -4.10
N THR A 376 -43.43 -7.45 -3.90
CA THR A 376 -44.30 -7.00 -2.79
C THR A 376 -43.79 -7.54 -1.46
N ALA A 377 -43.37 -6.68 -0.54
CA ALA A 377 -42.87 -7.09 0.78
C ALA A 377 -44.00 -7.69 1.65
N VAL A 378 -43.73 -8.78 2.39
CA VAL A 378 -44.75 -9.49 3.20
C VAL A 378 -44.32 -9.65 4.66
N ALA A 379 -45.15 -9.11 5.57
CA ALA A 379 -44.98 -9.17 7.02
C ALA A 379 -44.74 -10.61 7.52
N GLY A 380 -43.58 -10.86 8.14
CA GLY A 380 -43.25 -12.13 8.80
C GLY A 380 -43.19 -13.35 7.87
N SER A 381 -43.06 -13.13 6.55
CA SER A 381 -42.95 -14.19 5.54
C SER A 381 -41.86 -13.82 4.53
N PRO A 382 -40.58 -14.11 4.82
CA PRO A 382 -39.46 -13.75 3.96
C PRO A 382 -39.60 -14.26 2.53
N ILE A 383 -39.21 -13.42 1.58
CA ILE A 383 -39.13 -13.74 0.15
C ILE A 383 -37.67 -14.09 -0.15
N THR A 384 -37.42 -15.35 -0.50
CA THR A 384 -36.07 -15.92 -0.64
C THR A 384 -35.82 -16.38 -2.07
N GLY A 385 -34.56 -16.36 -2.52
CA GLY A 385 -34.19 -16.76 -3.88
C GLY A 385 -34.39 -15.62 -4.88
N VAL A 386 -34.19 -14.40 -4.41
CA VAL A 386 -34.02 -13.19 -5.24
C VAL A 386 -32.54 -13.13 -5.61
N ASP A 387 -32.02 -14.19 -6.22
CA ASP A 387 -30.62 -14.26 -6.60
C ASP A 387 -30.37 -13.33 -7.80
N ILE A 388 -29.27 -12.58 -7.81
CA ILE A 388 -28.86 -11.72 -8.94
C ILE A 388 -27.66 -12.38 -9.62
N LEU A 389 -27.76 -12.63 -10.93
CA LEU A 389 -26.73 -13.30 -11.72
C LEU A 389 -26.04 -12.33 -12.67
N PHE A 390 -24.84 -11.88 -12.32
CA PHE A 390 -24.13 -10.85 -13.05
C PHE A 390 -23.97 -11.15 -14.54
N ASN A 391 -24.35 -10.15 -15.34
CA ASN A 391 -24.31 -10.19 -16.78
C ASN A 391 -22.87 -10.24 -17.31
N LEU A 392 -22.43 -11.44 -17.73
CA LEU A 392 -21.12 -11.60 -18.36
C LEU A 392 -21.08 -10.99 -19.77
N PRO A 393 -20.09 -10.14 -20.08
CA PRO A 393 -19.88 -9.63 -21.43
C PRO A 393 -19.69 -10.77 -22.44
N VAL A 394 -20.37 -10.71 -23.59
CA VAL A 394 -20.35 -11.80 -24.59
C VAL A 394 -19.11 -11.67 -25.49
N PRO A 395 -18.39 -12.77 -25.81
CA PRO A 395 -17.24 -12.74 -26.72
C PRO A 395 -17.56 -12.06 -28.05
N GLY A 396 -16.70 -11.12 -28.46
CA GLY A 396 -16.81 -10.31 -29.67
C GLY A 396 -17.79 -9.14 -29.57
N GLN A 397 -18.29 -8.80 -28.38
CA GLN A 397 -18.96 -7.51 -28.14
C GLN A 397 -17.99 -6.49 -27.53
N PRO A 398 -18.25 -5.17 -27.70
CA PRO A 398 -17.53 -4.14 -26.96
C PRO A 398 -17.71 -4.31 -25.45
N LEU A 399 -16.62 -4.15 -24.71
CA LEU A 399 -16.61 -4.06 -23.25
C LEU A 399 -16.85 -2.61 -22.83
N ASN A 400 -17.56 -2.41 -21.73
CA ASN A 400 -17.74 -1.09 -21.12
C ASN A 400 -16.66 -0.87 -20.05
N THR A 401 -15.41 -0.66 -20.49
CA THR A 401 -14.29 -0.35 -19.59
C THR A 401 -14.36 1.06 -19.01
N GLY A 402 -15.09 1.99 -19.64
CA GLY A 402 -14.89 3.42 -19.38
C GLY A 402 -13.56 3.92 -19.97
N ASP A 403 -13.02 4.99 -19.38
CA ASP A 403 -11.61 5.40 -19.52
C ASP A 403 -10.73 4.40 -18.74
N ASP A 404 -10.51 4.69 -17.46
CA ASP A 404 -9.55 4.02 -16.55
C ASP A 404 -10.00 2.66 -16.01
N GLY A 405 -11.23 2.25 -16.33
CA GLY A 405 -11.89 1.14 -15.64
C GLY A 405 -11.51 -0.25 -16.15
N ASN A 406 -11.70 -1.22 -15.25
CA ASN A 406 -11.43 -2.63 -15.47
C ASN A 406 -12.72 -3.42 -15.69
N VAL A 407 -12.70 -4.42 -16.59
CA VAL A 407 -13.78 -5.41 -16.76
C VAL A 407 -13.25 -6.80 -16.47
N ALA A 408 -13.82 -7.48 -15.46
CA ALA A 408 -13.43 -8.82 -15.06
C ALA A 408 -14.05 -9.88 -15.99
N ILE A 409 -13.21 -10.66 -16.69
CA ILE A 409 -13.64 -11.74 -17.57
C ILE A 409 -13.11 -13.09 -17.06
N PRO A 410 -13.98 -14.07 -16.73
CA PRO A 410 -13.58 -15.44 -16.43
C PRO A 410 -12.85 -16.10 -17.60
N LEU A 411 -11.69 -16.69 -17.32
CA LEU A 411 -10.88 -17.39 -18.31
C LEU A 411 -11.44 -18.78 -18.63
N PRO A 412 -11.41 -19.23 -19.90
CA PRO A 412 -11.89 -20.56 -20.30
C PRO A 412 -10.94 -21.72 -19.91
N PHE A 413 -9.83 -21.40 -19.23
CA PHE A 413 -8.80 -22.31 -18.70
C PHE A 413 -8.01 -21.58 -17.60
N GLU A 414 -7.35 -22.32 -16.71
CA GLU A 414 -6.37 -21.72 -15.78
C GLU A 414 -5.16 -21.19 -16.55
N PHE A 415 -4.83 -19.91 -16.36
CA PHE A 415 -3.65 -19.27 -16.92
C PHE A 415 -2.60 -19.04 -15.83
N CYS A 416 -1.39 -19.52 -16.08
CA CYS A 416 -0.27 -19.42 -15.17
C CYS A 416 0.56 -18.16 -15.46
N VAL A 417 0.80 -17.34 -14.42
CA VAL A 417 1.83 -16.28 -14.42
C VAL A 417 2.74 -16.51 -13.21
N ALA A 418 4.06 -16.50 -13.41
CA ALA A 418 5.07 -16.64 -12.36
C ALA A 418 4.95 -17.90 -11.46
N GLY A 419 4.24 -18.94 -11.91
CA GLY A 419 3.95 -20.17 -11.15
C GLY A 419 2.51 -20.24 -10.63
N GLU A 420 1.87 -19.09 -10.43
CA GLU A 420 0.55 -18.98 -9.84
C GLU A 420 -0.59 -19.17 -10.85
N PRO A 421 -1.67 -19.89 -10.50
CA PRO A 421 -2.84 -20.10 -11.35
C PRO A 421 -3.88 -18.98 -11.22
N TYR A 422 -4.33 -18.44 -12.36
CA TYR A 422 -5.40 -17.45 -12.44
C TYR A 422 -6.57 -17.94 -13.29
N SER A 423 -7.79 -17.64 -12.84
CA SER A 423 -9.07 -18.01 -13.48
C SER A 423 -9.87 -16.81 -13.99
N VAL A 424 -9.41 -15.59 -13.75
CA VAL A 424 -10.02 -14.32 -14.17
C VAL A 424 -8.94 -13.43 -14.76
N ALA A 425 -9.28 -12.69 -15.81
CA ALA A 425 -8.46 -11.62 -16.38
C ALA A 425 -9.23 -10.30 -16.29
N TYR A 426 -8.58 -9.26 -15.78
CA TYR A 426 -9.16 -7.91 -15.70
C TYR A 426 -8.66 -7.11 -16.91
N ILE A 427 -9.57 -6.66 -17.75
CA ILE A 427 -9.27 -5.92 -18.99
C ILE A 427 -9.46 -4.44 -18.74
N ASN A 428 -8.40 -3.64 -18.87
CA ASN A 428 -8.46 -2.20 -18.65
C ASN A 428 -8.68 -1.43 -19.98
N GLY A 429 -9.30 -0.24 -19.92
CA GLY A 429 -9.39 0.68 -21.06
C GLY A 429 -8.02 1.13 -21.57
N ASN A 430 -7.09 1.41 -20.66
CA ASN A 430 -5.70 1.85 -20.84
C ASN A 430 -4.75 0.75 -21.37
N GLY A 431 -5.26 -0.20 -22.16
CA GLY A 431 -4.42 -1.04 -23.04
C GLY A 431 -3.66 -2.22 -22.41
N PHE A 432 -4.01 -2.62 -21.18
CA PHE A 432 -3.40 -3.74 -20.47
C PHE A 432 -4.42 -4.76 -19.92
N VAL A 433 -3.89 -5.92 -19.48
CA VAL A 433 -4.64 -6.96 -18.74
C VAL A 433 -3.87 -7.33 -17.47
N THR A 434 -4.56 -7.40 -16.33
CA THR A 434 -4.01 -7.89 -15.05
C THR A 434 -4.65 -9.20 -14.62
N PHE A 435 -3.97 -9.88 -13.69
CA PHE A 435 -4.41 -11.14 -13.09
C PHE A 435 -4.32 -11.08 -11.56
N GLY A 436 -5.17 -11.82 -10.86
CA GLY A 436 -5.29 -11.75 -9.39
C GLY A 436 -6.23 -10.64 -8.94
N SER A 437 -5.92 -9.39 -9.30
CA SER A 437 -6.76 -8.21 -9.07
C SER A 437 -6.86 -7.33 -10.31
N ALA A 438 -7.86 -6.44 -10.32
CA ALA A 438 -7.85 -5.25 -11.17
C ALA A 438 -6.69 -4.31 -10.78
N ASP A 439 -6.35 -3.39 -11.67
CA ASP A 439 -5.56 -2.21 -11.33
C ASP A 439 -6.49 -1.00 -11.23
N ASP A 440 -7.08 -0.82 -10.05
CA ASP A 440 -8.02 0.28 -9.74
C ASP A 440 -7.29 1.46 -9.06
N ALA A 441 -5.96 1.56 -9.20
CA ALA A 441 -5.16 2.62 -8.59
C ALA A 441 -5.41 3.99 -9.26
N PHE A 442 -5.53 5.05 -8.45
CA PHE A 442 -5.60 6.42 -8.96
C PHE A 442 -4.30 6.77 -9.70
N GLY A 443 -4.39 7.00 -11.01
CA GLY A 443 -3.23 7.17 -11.88
C GLY A 443 -2.85 5.94 -12.71
N ASN A 444 -3.71 4.91 -12.79
CA ASN A 444 -3.52 3.77 -13.70
C ASN A 444 -3.54 4.14 -15.21
N PHE A 445 -3.79 5.39 -15.57
CA PHE A 445 -3.56 5.99 -16.89
C PHE A 445 -2.11 6.45 -17.11
N ILE A 446 -1.29 6.54 -16.05
CA ILE A 446 0.13 6.93 -16.16
C ILE A 446 0.97 5.66 -16.12
N GLU A 447 1.56 5.30 -17.25
CA GLU A 447 2.52 4.23 -17.34
C GLU A 447 3.84 4.61 -16.66
N THR A 448 4.25 3.86 -15.63
CA THR A 448 5.57 4.03 -15.02
C THR A 448 6.21 2.68 -14.74
N GLU A 449 7.53 2.58 -14.89
CA GLU A 449 8.33 1.41 -14.49
C GLU A 449 7.98 0.95 -13.07
N ALA A 450 7.98 1.87 -12.10
CA ALA A 450 7.65 1.58 -10.71
C ALA A 450 6.30 0.87 -10.57
N SER A 451 5.23 1.41 -11.16
CA SER A 451 3.88 0.82 -11.13
C SER A 451 3.76 -0.49 -11.93
N PHE A 452 4.54 -0.64 -13.00
CA PHE A 452 4.56 -1.86 -13.82
C PHE A 452 5.20 -3.04 -13.07
N LEU A 453 6.16 -2.76 -12.20
CA LEU A 453 6.82 -3.74 -11.34
C LEU A 453 6.04 -3.97 -10.03
N SER A 454 5.58 -2.91 -9.35
CA SER A 454 4.87 -3.00 -8.06
C SER A 454 3.38 -3.38 -8.17
N GLY A 455 2.80 -3.36 -9.37
CA GLY A 455 1.40 -3.73 -9.59
C GLY A 455 1.12 -5.24 -9.58
N PRO A 456 -0.16 -5.63 -9.78
CA PRO A 456 -0.54 -7.02 -10.03
C PRO A 456 0.11 -7.55 -11.32
N PRO A 457 0.27 -8.89 -11.48
CA PRO A 457 0.82 -9.50 -12.69
C PRO A 457 0.11 -9.00 -13.95
N ARG A 458 0.87 -8.46 -14.92
CA ARG A 458 0.35 -7.61 -15.99
C ARG A 458 0.90 -8.00 -17.36
N ILE A 459 0.04 -7.92 -18.38
CA ILE A 459 0.40 -7.90 -19.79
C ILE A 459 -0.02 -6.53 -20.34
N ALA A 460 0.94 -5.62 -20.50
CA ALA A 460 0.72 -4.33 -21.15
C ALA A 460 0.90 -4.51 -22.67
N ALA A 461 -0.20 -4.44 -23.41
CA ALA A 461 -0.13 -4.50 -24.87
C ALA A 461 0.33 -3.18 -25.46
N PHE A 462 -0.19 -2.09 -24.90
CA PHE A 462 0.25 -0.72 -25.09
C PHE A 462 -0.42 0.08 -23.98
N TRP A 463 0.25 0.23 -22.85
CA TRP A 463 -0.28 0.95 -21.69
C TRP A 463 0.01 2.43 -21.83
N ASP A 464 -1.05 3.23 -21.87
CA ASP A 464 -1.11 4.68 -22.11
C ASP A 464 -2.50 5.17 -21.64
N ASP A 465 -2.71 6.47 -21.53
CA ASP A 465 -3.98 7.13 -21.16
C ASP A 465 -4.98 7.03 -22.33
N LEU A 466 -5.72 5.92 -22.43
CA LEU A 466 -6.56 5.56 -23.58
C LEU A 466 -8.05 5.59 -23.26
N SER A 467 -8.83 6.08 -24.22
CA SER A 467 -10.19 6.56 -23.97
C SER A 467 -11.27 5.90 -24.86
N PRO A 468 -11.67 4.63 -24.58
CA PRO A 468 -12.70 3.88 -25.33
C PRO A 468 -14.09 4.53 -25.37
N ASN A 469 -14.40 5.36 -24.38
CA ASN A 469 -15.58 6.23 -24.30
C ASN A 469 -15.59 7.37 -25.34
N ILE A 470 -14.43 7.83 -25.82
CA ILE A 470 -14.33 8.80 -26.93
C ILE A 470 -14.55 8.09 -28.28
N ALA A 471 -13.77 7.04 -28.56
CA ALA A 471 -13.85 6.27 -29.81
C ALA A 471 -13.17 4.89 -29.70
N GLY A 472 -13.34 4.09 -30.77
CA GLY A 472 -12.80 2.73 -30.83
C GLY A 472 -13.65 1.72 -30.07
N THR A 473 -13.10 0.52 -29.85
CA THR A 473 -13.71 -0.52 -29.01
C THR A 473 -12.66 -1.38 -28.32
N VAL A 474 -12.85 -1.69 -27.04
CA VAL A 474 -12.19 -2.82 -26.37
C VAL A 474 -13.10 -4.05 -26.48
N SER A 475 -12.57 -5.21 -26.82
CA SER A 475 -13.36 -6.45 -26.92
C SER A 475 -12.50 -7.69 -26.66
N TYR A 476 -13.12 -8.83 -26.34
CA TYR A 476 -12.40 -10.10 -26.17
C TYR A 476 -13.02 -11.24 -26.99
N ASP A 477 -12.22 -12.27 -27.30
CA ASP A 477 -12.67 -13.54 -27.89
C ASP A 477 -12.00 -14.71 -27.13
N ALA A 478 -12.71 -15.82 -27.02
CA ALA A 478 -12.37 -16.93 -26.13
C ALA A 478 -12.67 -18.31 -26.74
N SER A 479 -11.74 -19.24 -26.55
CA SER A 479 -11.91 -20.65 -26.85
C SER A 479 -11.31 -21.51 -25.73
N ALA A 480 -11.55 -22.82 -25.74
CA ALA A 480 -11.03 -23.75 -24.74
C ALA A 480 -9.48 -23.77 -24.60
N HIS A 481 -8.72 -23.11 -25.48
CA HIS A 481 -7.25 -23.06 -25.44
C HIS A 481 -6.65 -21.68 -25.76
N THR A 482 -7.47 -20.66 -26.06
CA THR A 482 -7.01 -19.30 -26.40
C THR A 482 -7.93 -18.27 -25.78
N PHE A 483 -7.35 -17.18 -25.29
CA PHE A 483 -8.08 -15.99 -24.88
C PHE A 483 -7.38 -14.80 -25.52
N SER A 484 -8.13 -13.86 -26.07
CA SER A 484 -7.57 -12.69 -26.75
C SER A 484 -8.38 -11.45 -26.49
N VAL A 485 -7.68 -10.33 -26.30
CA VAL A 485 -8.25 -9.00 -26.07
C VAL A 485 -7.77 -8.09 -27.20
N THR A 486 -8.65 -7.24 -27.72
CA THR A 486 -8.37 -6.31 -28.82
C THR A 486 -8.90 -4.93 -28.48
N TRP A 487 -8.02 -3.93 -28.54
CA TRP A 487 -8.34 -2.53 -28.61
C TRP A 487 -8.28 -2.15 -30.09
N ASP A 488 -9.39 -1.69 -30.68
CA ASP A 488 -9.46 -1.33 -32.09
C ASP A 488 -9.84 0.14 -32.25
N GLY A 489 -8.89 0.96 -32.72
CA GLY A 489 -9.05 2.38 -33.00
C GLY A 489 -9.32 3.24 -31.75
N VAL A 490 -8.80 2.85 -30.60
CA VAL A 490 -8.99 3.58 -29.32
C VAL A 490 -8.04 4.79 -29.29
N PRO A 491 -8.54 6.03 -29.07
CA PRO A 491 -7.70 7.22 -29.00
C PRO A 491 -7.07 7.40 -27.61
N GLU A 492 -6.03 8.22 -27.55
CA GLU A 492 -5.54 8.83 -26.30
C GLU A 492 -6.60 9.78 -25.70
N TYR A 493 -6.64 9.89 -24.37
CA TYR A 493 -7.53 10.78 -23.64
C TYR A 493 -7.33 12.26 -24.05
N GLY A 494 -8.42 13.02 -24.01
CA GLY A 494 -8.45 14.42 -24.44
C GLY A 494 -8.30 14.67 -25.95
N ILE A 495 -7.81 13.73 -26.76
CA ILE A 495 -7.61 13.90 -28.21
C ILE A 495 -8.91 13.61 -28.99
N THR A 496 -9.83 14.57 -28.94
CA THR A 496 -11.19 14.45 -29.52
C THR A 496 -11.33 14.86 -30.99
N ASP A 497 -10.25 15.29 -31.67
CA ASP A 497 -10.31 15.74 -33.07
C ASP A 497 -10.22 14.60 -34.11
N GLY A 498 -10.06 13.36 -33.65
CA GLY A 498 -9.95 12.16 -34.48
C GLY A 498 -8.58 11.98 -35.12
N THR A 499 -7.53 12.61 -34.57
CA THR A 499 -6.15 12.38 -35.00
C THR A 499 -5.44 11.25 -34.25
N SER A 500 -5.87 10.91 -33.03
CA SER A 500 -5.45 9.70 -32.32
C SER A 500 -6.37 8.50 -32.63
N SER A 501 -5.78 7.31 -32.78
CA SER A 501 -6.44 6.03 -33.05
C SER A 501 -5.42 4.88 -32.98
N ASN A 502 -5.44 4.10 -31.91
CA ASN A 502 -4.51 3.00 -31.64
C ASN A 502 -5.22 1.63 -31.76
N THR A 503 -4.66 0.69 -32.52
CA THR A 503 -5.17 -0.69 -32.67
C THR A 503 -4.11 -1.72 -32.27
N PHE A 504 -4.39 -2.51 -31.23
CA PHE A 504 -3.48 -3.56 -30.75
C PHE A 504 -4.24 -4.71 -30.04
N SER A 505 -3.55 -5.82 -29.77
CA SER A 505 -4.17 -7.01 -29.19
C SER A 505 -3.23 -7.92 -28.42
N ILE A 506 -3.78 -8.62 -27.43
CA ILE A 506 -3.16 -9.72 -26.68
C ILE A 506 -3.78 -11.04 -27.15
N GLU A 507 -2.97 -12.08 -27.29
CA GLU A 507 -3.40 -13.48 -27.38
C GLU A 507 -2.61 -14.29 -26.34
N ILE A 508 -3.30 -14.84 -25.34
CA ILE A 508 -2.77 -15.81 -24.39
C ILE A 508 -3.28 -17.22 -24.70
N ARG A 509 -2.54 -18.23 -24.23
CA ARG A 509 -2.86 -19.64 -24.44
C ARG A 509 -2.75 -20.43 -23.15
N ASP A 510 -3.59 -21.46 -23.05
CA ASP A 510 -3.58 -22.44 -21.96
C ASP A 510 -2.15 -22.93 -21.66
N ASN A 511 -1.68 -22.55 -20.48
CA ASN A 511 -0.41 -22.94 -19.87
C ASN A 511 -0.61 -23.49 -18.45
N SER A 512 -1.83 -23.94 -18.10
CA SER A 512 -2.20 -24.58 -16.83
C SER A 512 -1.24 -25.69 -16.40
N PHE A 513 -0.63 -26.37 -17.37
CA PHE A 513 0.46 -27.33 -17.18
C PHE A 513 1.75 -26.76 -16.59
N LEU A 514 1.81 -25.48 -16.20
CA LEU A 514 2.92 -24.85 -15.49
C LEU A 514 2.60 -24.47 -14.02
N CYS A 515 1.33 -24.49 -13.58
CA CYS A 515 0.89 -24.08 -12.24
C CYS A 515 1.25 -25.06 -11.10
N THR A 516 2.36 -25.80 -11.18
CA THR A 516 2.69 -26.83 -10.18
C THR A 516 4.19 -26.95 -9.93
N ASP A 517 4.62 -27.04 -8.67
CA ASP A 517 6.05 -27.17 -8.30
C ASP A 517 6.73 -28.47 -8.79
N SER A 518 5.94 -29.39 -9.34
CA SER A 518 6.27 -30.81 -9.51
C SER A 518 6.66 -31.21 -10.94
N PHE A 519 7.57 -30.47 -11.59
CA PHE A 519 7.97 -30.79 -12.98
C PHE A 519 9.12 -31.81 -13.12
N PRO A 520 8.87 -32.99 -13.75
CA PRO A 520 9.93 -33.90 -14.12
C PRO A 520 10.74 -33.36 -15.32
N TYR A 521 12.06 -33.50 -15.24
CA TYR A 521 13.10 -33.02 -16.18
C TYR A 521 12.93 -33.40 -17.68
N HIS A 522 11.90 -34.13 -18.08
CA HIS A 522 11.70 -34.61 -19.46
C HIS A 522 10.53 -33.88 -20.15
N GLY A 523 10.87 -32.88 -20.97
CA GLY A 523 9.91 -32.13 -21.80
C GLY A 523 9.96 -30.62 -21.62
N TYR A 524 10.60 -30.15 -20.54
CA TYR A 524 10.76 -28.75 -20.10
C TYR A 524 10.70 -27.69 -21.22
N TRP A 525 11.68 -27.68 -22.13
CA TRP A 525 11.77 -26.71 -23.23
C TRP A 525 10.58 -26.70 -24.18
N ALA A 526 9.94 -27.86 -24.42
CA ALA A 526 8.76 -27.95 -25.28
C ALA A 526 7.49 -27.44 -24.60
N SER A 527 7.44 -27.41 -23.27
CA SER A 527 6.33 -26.83 -22.49
C SER A 527 6.48 -25.31 -22.39
N ILE A 528 7.68 -24.81 -22.09
CA ILE A 528 8.01 -23.37 -22.12
C ILE A 528 7.63 -22.71 -23.44
N LEU A 529 8.02 -23.32 -24.58
CA LEU A 529 7.72 -22.79 -25.91
C LEU A 529 6.23 -22.79 -26.29
N ARG A 530 5.35 -23.35 -25.43
CA ARG A 530 3.88 -23.38 -25.60
C ARG A 530 3.13 -22.41 -24.67
N SER A 531 3.72 -22.00 -23.54
CA SER A 531 3.28 -20.81 -22.78
C SER A 531 3.78 -19.58 -23.55
N GLU A 532 2.94 -19.10 -24.47
CA GLU A 532 3.24 -17.94 -25.31
C GLU A 532 2.17 -16.87 -25.07
N VAL A 533 2.61 -15.69 -24.62
CA VAL A 533 1.84 -14.45 -24.68
C VAL A 533 2.26 -13.73 -25.96
N LYS A 534 1.29 -13.38 -26.81
CA LYS A 534 1.54 -12.72 -28.09
C LYS A 534 0.85 -11.37 -28.13
N ILE A 535 1.65 -10.32 -28.19
CA ILE A 535 1.19 -8.95 -28.41
C ILE A 535 1.26 -8.67 -29.92
N THR A 536 0.30 -7.93 -30.46
CA THR A 536 0.24 -7.58 -31.89
C THR A 536 -0.29 -6.17 -32.04
N HIS A 537 0.55 -5.29 -32.57
CA HIS A 537 0.22 -3.90 -32.90
C HIS A 537 -0.19 -3.78 -34.37
N GLY A 538 -1.17 -2.93 -34.63
CA GLY A 538 -1.65 -2.56 -35.95
C GLY A 538 -1.17 -1.17 -36.33
N ASP A 539 -2.11 -0.36 -36.82
CA ASP A 539 -1.91 1.09 -36.96
C ASP A 539 -2.00 1.75 -35.58
N MET A 540 -1.07 2.66 -35.30
CA MET A 540 -0.88 3.35 -34.02
C MET A 540 -0.58 4.84 -34.31
N THR A 541 -1.00 5.72 -33.41
CA THR A 541 -0.78 7.17 -33.48
C THR A 541 -0.05 7.73 -32.27
N ALA A 542 -0.24 7.11 -31.10
CA ALA A 542 0.47 7.45 -29.87
C ALA A 542 1.99 7.30 -30.06
N THR A 543 2.74 8.11 -29.33
CA THR A 543 4.21 8.23 -29.44
C THR A 543 4.97 7.71 -28.22
N ASP A 544 4.25 7.57 -27.13
CA ASP A 544 4.62 7.27 -25.75
C ASP A 544 3.85 6.01 -25.28
N GLY A 545 4.00 5.60 -24.03
CA GLY A 545 3.35 4.40 -23.48
C GLY A 545 4.31 3.24 -23.19
N LEU A 546 3.80 2.14 -22.63
CA LEU A 546 4.59 0.98 -22.19
C LEU A 546 4.10 -0.33 -22.82
N VAL A 547 5.03 -1.16 -23.30
CA VAL A 547 4.74 -2.52 -23.80
C VAL A 547 5.55 -3.54 -23.02
N GLY A 548 4.90 -4.59 -22.49
CA GLY A 548 5.65 -5.61 -21.74
C GLY A 548 4.81 -6.69 -21.07
N VAL A 549 5.52 -7.57 -20.34
CA VAL A 549 4.93 -8.50 -19.38
C VAL A 549 5.66 -8.36 -18.05
N SER A 550 4.89 -8.18 -16.97
CA SER A 550 5.37 -8.19 -15.59
C SER A 550 4.74 -9.39 -14.86
N SER A 551 5.56 -10.09 -14.07
CA SER A 551 5.10 -11.11 -13.13
C SER A 551 4.43 -10.50 -11.90
N GLY A 552 4.43 -9.17 -11.76
CA GLY A 552 3.89 -8.44 -10.62
C GLY A 552 4.78 -8.53 -9.38
N ILE A 553 4.39 -7.74 -8.38
CA ILE A 553 5.16 -7.50 -7.15
C ILE A 553 5.54 -8.76 -6.36
N ALA A 554 4.78 -9.83 -6.47
CA ALA A 554 5.09 -11.15 -5.89
C ALA A 554 6.39 -11.79 -6.43
N ALA A 555 6.86 -11.36 -7.60
CA ALA A 555 8.01 -11.95 -8.28
C ALA A 555 9.06 -10.92 -8.72
N THR A 556 8.71 -9.65 -8.94
CA THR A 556 9.65 -8.60 -9.38
C THR A 556 10.58 -8.12 -8.27
N SER A 557 11.82 -7.78 -8.63
CA SER A 557 12.75 -7.10 -7.74
C SER A 557 12.47 -5.61 -7.61
N GLN A 558 11.64 -5.02 -8.50
CA GLN A 558 11.48 -3.57 -8.66
C GLN A 558 12.77 -2.84 -9.11
N PHE A 559 13.79 -3.60 -9.50
CA PHE A 559 15.02 -3.13 -10.15
C PHE A 559 15.20 -3.78 -11.54
N GLU A 560 14.17 -4.44 -12.08
CA GLU A 560 14.15 -4.88 -13.49
C GLU A 560 14.15 -3.67 -14.41
N THR A 561 15.25 -3.42 -15.13
CA THR A 561 15.37 -2.32 -16.09
C THR A 561 14.65 -2.64 -17.42
N GLU A 562 14.19 -1.59 -18.11
CA GLU A 562 13.65 -1.69 -19.47
C GLU A 562 14.59 -2.38 -20.48
N SER A 563 14.04 -2.85 -21.59
CA SER A 563 14.75 -3.54 -22.66
C SER A 563 14.09 -3.29 -24.01
N ASP A 564 14.82 -2.72 -24.96
CA ASP A 564 14.44 -2.59 -26.39
C ASP A 564 13.88 -3.92 -26.93
N LEU A 565 12.55 -4.04 -26.98
CA LEU A 565 11.88 -5.28 -27.39
C LEU A 565 12.04 -5.46 -28.89
N SER A 566 12.20 -4.40 -29.67
CA SER A 566 12.49 -4.47 -31.11
C SER A 566 13.76 -5.28 -31.39
N ALA A 567 14.82 -5.03 -30.61
CA ALA A 567 16.12 -5.68 -30.74
C ALA A 567 16.11 -7.07 -30.11
N VAL A 568 15.49 -7.23 -28.93
CA VAL A 568 15.39 -8.55 -28.27
C VAL A 568 14.54 -9.52 -29.11
N ASN A 569 13.52 -9.03 -29.83
CA ASN A 569 12.66 -9.75 -30.77
C ASN A 569 13.36 -10.13 -32.10
N GLY A 570 14.57 -10.68 -31.99
CA GLY A 570 15.38 -11.16 -33.10
C GLY A 570 16.57 -12.03 -32.69
N TYR A 571 17.14 -11.79 -31.51
CA TYR A 571 18.33 -12.51 -31.01
C TYR A 571 18.01 -13.66 -30.03
N GLY A 572 16.81 -13.73 -29.46
CA GLY A 572 16.37 -14.86 -28.63
C GLY A 572 16.29 -16.19 -29.40
N LEU A 573 16.28 -17.33 -28.68
CA LEU A 573 16.05 -18.64 -29.30
C LEU A 573 14.68 -18.63 -30.00
N PHE A 574 14.71 -18.66 -31.33
CA PHE A 574 13.54 -18.63 -32.23
C PHE A 574 12.82 -17.28 -32.38
N GLY A 575 13.44 -16.14 -32.02
CA GLY A 575 12.84 -14.81 -32.21
C GLY A 575 11.65 -14.57 -31.29
N LYS A 576 11.92 -14.57 -29.98
CA LYS A 576 10.97 -14.35 -28.88
C LYS A 576 11.67 -13.69 -27.70
N VAL A 577 10.93 -12.90 -26.93
CA VAL A 577 11.31 -12.34 -25.63
C VAL A 577 11.13 -13.42 -24.55
N GLN A 578 11.96 -13.42 -23.51
CA GLN A 578 12.11 -14.55 -22.58
C GLN A 578 12.05 -14.12 -21.12
N LEU A 579 10.91 -14.35 -20.45
CA LEU A 579 10.81 -14.32 -18.98
C LEU A 579 11.32 -15.67 -18.43
N LEU A 580 12.56 -16.01 -18.76
CA LEU A 580 13.25 -17.21 -18.24
C LEU A 580 14.20 -16.89 -17.09
N THR A 581 14.46 -15.61 -16.84
CA THR A 581 15.48 -15.10 -15.93
C THR A 581 14.94 -13.95 -15.12
N GLU A 582 14.23 -13.04 -15.77
CA GLU A 582 13.69 -11.81 -15.21
C GLU A 582 12.17 -11.87 -15.08
N ALA A 583 11.66 -11.35 -13.96
CA ALA A 583 10.25 -11.34 -13.62
C ALA A 583 9.43 -10.36 -14.48
N ALA A 584 10.06 -9.29 -14.96
CA ALA A 584 9.47 -8.38 -15.94
C ALA A 584 10.39 -8.20 -17.16
N GLN A 585 9.78 -7.97 -18.32
CA GLN A 585 10.45 -7.62 -19.58
C GLN A 585 9.52 -6.66 -20.33
N TYR A 586 9.96 -5.41 -20.50
CA TYR A 586 9.15 -4.30 -21.00
C TYR A 586 10.02 -3.21 -21.63
N GLU A 587 9.37 -2.30 -22.34
CA GLU A 587 9.95 -1.13 -23.01
C GLU A 587 8.98 0.05 -22.82
N LEU A 588 9.53 1.19 -22.41
CA LEU A 588 8.82 2.45 -22.22
C LEU A 588 9.17 3.37 -23.39
N PHE A 589 8.17 3.97 -24.02
CA PHE A 589 8.33 4.88 -25.15
C PHE A 589 8.08 6.31 -24.68
N SER A 590 8.94 7.25 -25.06
CA SER A 590 8.79 8.70 -24.77
C SER A 590 9.79 9.52 -25.60
N ASP A 591 9.46 10.74 -26.04
CA ASP A 591 10.35 11.59 -26.87
C ASP A 591 11.74 11.76 -26.17
N PRO A 592 12.85 11.25 -26.75
CA PRO A 592 13.08 11.00 -28.17
C PRO A 592 13.06 9.53 -28.63
N ASP A 593 12.75 8.57 -27.76
CA ASP A 593 12.46 7.21 -28.19
C ASP A 593 11.11 7.16 -28.90
N VAL A 594 11.02 6.40 -29.98
CA VAL A 594 9.88 6.42 -30.90
C VAL A 594 9.34 5.03 -31.04
N PHE A 595 8.07 4.84 -30.67
CA PHE A 595 7.36 3.57 -30.78
C PHE A 595 7.59 2.85 -32.13
N ASP A 596 8.40 1.79 -32.12
CA ASP A 596 8.87 1.11 -33.32
C ASP A 596 8.25 -0.29 -33.54
N LEU A 597 7.54 -0.80 -32.53
CA LEU A 597 6.80 -2.07 -32.58
C LEU A 597 5.52 -2.00 -33.45
N ALA A 598 5.19 -0.82 -33.98
CA ALA A 598 4.02 -0.57 -34.84
C ALA A 598 3.94 -1.54 -36.03
N ASN A 599 2.72 -2.02 -36.33
CA ASN A 599 2.48 -3.09 -37.31
C ASN A 599 3.27 -4.40 -37.05
N GLY A 600 3.82 -4.57 -35.84
CA GLY A 600 4.69 -5.66 -35.41
C GLY A 600 4.01 -6.74 -34.57
N LYS A 601 4.82 -7.69 -34.08
CA LYS A 601 4.38 -8.79 -33.19
C LYS A 601 5.50 -9.16 -32.22
N THR A 602 5.22 -9.00 -30.92
CA THR A 602 6.10 -9.41 -29.84
C THR A 602 5.56 -10.68 -29.19
N LYS A 603 6.47 -11.61 -28.85
CA LYS A 603 6.13 -12.93 -28.32
C LYS A 603 6.95 -13.17 -27.06
N PHE A 604 6.29 -13.24 -25.92
CA PHE A 604 6.89 -13.58 -24.65
C PHE A 604 6.72 -15.08 -24.40
N ILE A 605 7.76 -15.74 -23.92
CA ILE A 605 7.72 -17.13 -23.44
C ILE A 605 8.28 -17.23 -22.02
N GLY A 606 7.79 -18.24 -21.29
CA GLY A 606 8.20 -18.45 -19.91
C GLY A 606 7.31 -17.75 -18.87
N VAL A 607 6.29 -17.00 -19.30
CA VAL A 607 5.40 -16.22 -18.42
C VAL A 607 4.81 -17.06 -17.27
N GLY A 608 4.41 -18.31 -17.52
CA GLY A 608 3.93 -19.21 -16.46
C GLY A 608 5.00 -19.96 -15.67
N LEU A 609 6.29 -19.61 -15.76
CA LEU A 609 7.33 -20.30 -14.99
C LEU A 609 7.42 -19.76 -13.57
N GLY A 610 7.19 -20.65 -12.60
CA GLY A 610 7.51 -20.42 -11.19
C GLY A 610 8.90 -19.85 -10.98
N TYR A 611 9.02 -18.77 -10.21
CA TYR A 611 10.28 -18.41 -9.56
C TYR A 611 10.46 -19.32 -8.34
N THR A 612 11.68 -19.43 -7.81
CA THR A 612 11.91 -20.22 -6.58
C THR A 612 12.91 -19.53 -5.68
N ASP A 613 12.66 -19.53 -4.37
CA ASP A 613 13.74 -19.25 -3.43
C ASP A 613 14.88 -20.27 -3.63
N ARG A 614 16.09 -19.75 -3.78
CA ARG A 614 17.31 -20.53 -4.05
C ARG A 614 18.00 -20.99 -2.78
N TYR A 615 17.87 -20.20 -1.73
CA TYR A 615 18.49 -20.36 -0.44
C TYR A 615 17.85 -21.56 0.30
N GLU A 616 16.55 -21.78 0.10
CA GLU A 616 15.76 -22.98 0.43
C GLU A 616 16.16 -24.25 -0.38
N ARG A 617 16.64 -24.09 -1.62
CA ARG A 617 16.56 -25.14 -2.65
C ARG A 617 17.62 -26.23 -2.58
N ASN A 618 17.43 -27.26 -1.74
CA ASN A 618 18.25 -28.49 -1.78
C ASN A 618 17.49 -29.83 -1.71
N HIS A 619 17.17 -30.37 -2.89
CA HIS A 619 16.46 -31.64 -3.18
C HIS A 619 17.01 -32.97 -2.56
N ARG A 620 17.93 -32.96 -1.58
CA ARG A 620 18.44 -34.21 -0.96
C ARG A 620 18.58 -34.25 0.57
N SER A 621 18.48 -33.14 1.29
CA SER A 621 18.27 -33.13 2.75
C SER A 621 18.31 -31.71 3.34
N HIS A 622 17.21 -31.27 3.95
CA HIS A 622 17.15 -30.39 5.14
C HIS A 622 18.26 -29.33 5.25
N GLN A 623 18.34 -28.42 4.27
CA GLN A 623 19.13 -27.18 4.35
C GLN A 623 18.29 -26.08 3.71
N ARG A 624 17.16 -25.81 4.35
CA ARG A 624 16.50 -24.50 4.32
C ARG A 624 17.30 -23.56 5.22
N ASN A 625 17.34 -22.26 4.96
CA ASN A 625 18.14 -21.31 5.75
C ASN A 625 17.49 -20.88 7.08
N ASN A 626 16.39 -21.50 7.48
CA ASN A 626 15.59 -21.34 8.71
C ASN A 626 16.30 -21.74 10.02
N SER A 627 17.64 -21.71 10.05
CA SER A 627 18.40 -21.77 11.30
C SER A 627 19.82 -21.25 11.08
N LEU A 628 20.43 -20.72 12.14
CA LEU A 628 21.83 -20.30 12.16
C LEU A 628 22.82 -21.42 11.74
N GLU A 629 22.49 -22.71 11.94
CA GLU A 629 23.32 -23.83 11.46
C GLU A 629 23.17 -24.13 9.96
N THR A 630 22.03 -23.81 9.36
CA THR A 630 21.76 -24.04 7.94
C THR A 630 21.90 -22.78 7.09
N ALA A 631 22.01 -21.61 7.73
CA ALA A 631 22.18 -20.28 7.18
C ALA A 631 22.96 -20.24 5.86
N SER A 632 22.33 -19.59 4.88
CA SER A 632 22.87 -19.32 3.56
C SER A 632 24.10 -18.42 3.66
N LYS A 633 25.01 -18.53 2.69
CA LYS A 633 26.31 -17.83 2.77
C LYS A 633 26.39 -16.70 1.77
N ILE A 634 26.57 -15.50 2.29
CA ILE A 634 26.78 -14.27 1.52
C ILE A 634 28.19 -13.75 1.75
N ALA A 635 28.73 -13.06 0.75
CA ALA A 635 29.99 -12.31 0.85
C ALA A 635 29.65 -10.84 0.64
N LEU A 636 30.24 -9.94 1.42
CA LEU A 636 29.91 -8.50 1.37
C LEU A 636 30.82 -7.76 0.37
N PRO A 637 30.30 -6.73 -0.35
CA PRO A 637 28.90 -6.33 -0.40
C PRO A 637 28.02 -7.41 -1.06
N PHE A 638 26.81 -7.58 -0.55
CA PHE A 638 25.82 -8.56 -0.99
C PHE A 638 24.54 -7.84 -1.40
N ASP A 639 23.93 -8.31 -2.47
CA ASP A 639 22.70 -7.80 -3.06
C ASP A 639 21.92 -9.00 -3.64
N SER A 640 20.61 -9.07 -3.43
CA SER A 640 19.73 -10.13 -3.95
C SER A 640 18.80 -9.73 -5.11
N ILE A 641 19.06 -8.60 -5.80
CA ILE A 641 18.27 -8.11 -6.94
C ILE A 641 18.03 -9.19 -8.03
N ASP A 642 19.06 -9.93 -8.48
CA ASP A 642 18.87 -11.11 -9.36
C ASP A 642 20.03 -12.12 -9.32
N THR A 643 19.70 -13.42 -9.25
CA THR A 643 20.66 -14.53 -9.49
C THR A 643 20.15 -15.67 -10.40
N PHE A 644 19.31 -15.37 -11.42
CA PHE A 644 18.73 -16.31 -12.41
C PHE A 644 17.61 -17.18 -11.82
N ARG A 645 16.34 -16.70 -11.88
CA ARG A 645 15.12 -17.36 -11.34
C ARG A 645 15.14 -17.67 -9.83
N ASP A 646 16.08 -17.06 -9.15
CA ASP A 646 16.56 -17.42 -7.82
C ASP A 646 16.53 -16.11 -7.02
N PHE A 647 15.48 -15.92 -6.23
CA PHE A 647 15.21 -14.73 -5.42
C PHE A 647 15.24 -15.06 -3.92
N THR A 648 15.08 -14.03 -3.09
CA THR A 648 14.94 -14.12 -1.63
C THR A 648 13.48 -13.92 -1.23
N ALA A 649 12.89 -14.86 -0.50
CA ALA A 649 11.48 -14.80 -0.11
C ALA A 649 11.18 -15.63 1.14
N LEU A 650 10.27 -15.12 1.97
CA LEU A 650 9.65 -15.92 3.02
C LEU A 650 8.41 -16.63 2.46
N ALA A 651 8.25 -17.92 2.78
CA ALA A 651 7.17 -18.75 2.32
C ALA A 651 5.89 -18.55 3.16
N PRO A 652 4.70 -18.42 2.54
CA PRO A 652 3.45 -18.06 3.23
C PRO A 652 2.88 -19.13 4.17
N THR A 653 3.55 -20.28 4.33
CA THR A 653 3.08 -21.36 5.21
C THR A 653 4.22 -22.11 5.91
N GLY A 654 4.22 -22.04 7.24
CA GLY A 654 5.13 -22.77 8.12
C GLY A 654 6.24 -21.89 8.70
N GLU A 655 6.97 -22.46 9.67
CA GLU A 655 8.12 -21.83 10.37
C GLU A 655 9.23 -21.43 9.39
N ASP A 656 9.18 -20.21 8.86
CA ASP A 656 10.07 -19.72 7.80
C ASP A 656 10.76 -18.42 8.17
N VAL A 657 12.09 -18.47 8.12
CA VAL A 657 13.03 -17.41 8.54
C VAL A 657 14.26 -17.56 7.66
N ASP A 658 14.81 -16.46 7.16
CA ASP A 658 15.99 -16.50 6.31
C ASP A 658 17.25 -16.04 7.05
N PHE A 659 18.11 -17.01 7.42
CA PHE A 659 19.42 -16.69 7.98
C PHE A 659 20.52 -16.63 6.91
N TYR A 660 21.28 -15.52 6.89
CA TYR A 660 22.43 -15.27 6.02
C TYR A 660 23.72 -15.09 6.83
N LEU A 661 24.56 -16.14 6.85
CA LEU A 661 25.88 -16.12 7.46
C LEU A 661 26.90 -15.44 6.53
N ILE A 662 27.41 -14.28 6.97
CA ILE A 662 28.50 -13.55 6.31
C ILE A 662 29.74 -14.46 6.28
N ASP A 663 30.31 -14.66 5.09
CA ASP A 663 31.29 -15.73 4.87
C ASP A 663 32.72 -15.42 5.39
N SER A 664 32.94 -14.18 5.81
CA SER A 664 34.21 -13.59 6.23
C SER A 664 34.03 -12.83 7.56
N PRO A 665 35.04 -12.81 8.44
CA PRO A 665 34.90 -12.13 9.73
C PRO A 665 34.92 -10.60 9.57
N LEU A 666 34.07 -9.92 10.33
CA LEU A 666 34.03 -8.46 10.44
C LEU A 666 34.98 -7.98 11.53
N ALA A 667 35.48 -6.75 11.40
CA ALA A 667 36.42 -6.14 12.33
C ALA A 667 35.72 -5.22 13.33
N ALA A 668 36.17 -5.22 14.58
CA ALA A 668 35.64 -4.34 15.62
C ALA A 668 35.79 -2.85 15.24
N GLY A 669 34.72 -2.07 15.38
CA GLY A 669 34.67 -0.65 15.01
C GLY A 669 34.45 -0.37 13.52
N SER A 670 34.24 -1.39 12.68
CA SER A 670 33.57 -1.22 11.38
C SER A 670 32.05 -1.17 11.58
N THR A 671 31.29 -0.57 10.67
CA THR A 671 29.82 -0.59 10.74
C THR A 671 29.25 -1.53 9.68
N LEU A 672 28.45 -2.52 10.09
CA LEU A 672 27.62 -3.29 9.17
C LEU A 672 26.32 -2.53 8.92
N VAL A 673 25.98 -2.37 7.65
CA VAL A 673 24.66 -1.94 7.18
C VAL A 673 24.04 -3.13 6.47
N SER A 674 22.78 -3.41 6.80
CA SER A 674 21.96 -4.45 6.20
C SER A 674 20.56 -3.88 6.07
N GLU A 675 19.98 -3.92 4.88
CA GLU A 675 18.75 -3.21 4.55
C GLU A 675 17.94 -4.06 3.58
N ILE A 676 16.65 -4.21 3.86
CA ILE A 676 15.71 -4.61 2.80
C ILE A 676 15.49 -3.34 1.95
N VAL A 677 15.73 -3.42 0.64
CA VAL A 677 15.65 -2.26 -0.27
C VAL A 677 14.38 -2.25 -1.11
N THR A 678 13.66 -3.37 -1.16
CA THR A 678 12.24 -3.47 -1.54
C THR A 678 11.68 -4.83 -1.12
N GLY A 679 10.37 -4.93 -0.95
CA GLY A 679 9.67 -6.15 -0.56
C GLY A 679 8.18 -5.92 -0.33
N GLN A 680 7.47 -7.03 -0.10
CA GLN A 680 6.03 -7.03 0.21
C GLN A 680 5.70 -7.35 1.67
N ILE A 681 6.70 -7.83 2.40
CA ILE A 681 6.55 -8.29 3.77
C ILE A 681 6.75 -7.13 4.74
N ASP A 682 5.85 -7.00 5.72
CA ASP A 682 6.20 -6.33 6.97
C ASP A 682 7.22 -7.23 7.69
N SER A 683 8.37 -6.65 8.03
CA SER A 683 9.60 -7.41 8.18
C SER A 683 10.28 -7.16 9.51
N VAL A 684 10.97 -8.17 10.03
CA VAL A 684 11.91 -8.00 11.13
C VAL A 684 13.28 -8.52 10.72
N MET A 685 14.30 -7.70 10.92
CA MET A 685 15.69 -8.08 10.70
C MET A 685 16.42 -8.26 12.03
N GLY A 686 17.26 -9.28 12.10
CA GLY A 686 18.11 -9.60 13.25
C GLY A 686 19.59 -9.72 12.87
N LEU A 687 20.49 -9.36 13.79
CA LEU A 687 21.93 -9.52 13.62
C LEU A 687 22.50 -10.36 14.76
N TYR A 688 22.99 -11.56 14.44
CA TYR A 688 23.58 -12.50 15.37
C TYR A 688 25.11 -12.49 15.30
N HIS A 689 25.78 -12.37 16.46
CA HIS A 689 27.21 -12.67 16.57
C HIS A 689 27.45 -14.17 16.75
N CYS A 690 28.08 -14.81 15.77
CA CYS A 690 28.45 -16.24 15.80
C CYS A 690 29.76 -16.46 16.58
N LYS A 691 29.69 -16.37 17.92
CA LYS A 691 30.83 -16.51 18.86
C LYS A 691 31.66 -17.79 18.68
N ASN A 692 31.07 -18.84 18.11
CA ASN A 692 31.81 -20.02 17.65
C ASN A 692 31.34 -20.47 16.27
N ILE A 693 32.32 -20.96 15.51
CA ILE A 693 32.12 -21.50 14.17
C ILE A 693 32.41 -23.00 14.18
N LYS A 694 31.36 -23.81 14.04
CA LYS A 694 31.46 -25.28 14.01
C LYS A 694 32.13 -25.74 12.71
N VAL A 695 33.26 -26.42 12.84
CA VAL A 695 33.94 -27.14 11.74
C VAL A 695 33.74 -28.65 11.92
N GLU A 696 32.61 -29.17 11.42
CA GLU A 696 32.32 -30.61 11.47
C GLU A 696 33.41 -31.43 10.75
N ASN A 697 34.02 -32.41 11.44
CA ASN A 697 34.95 -33.36 10.82
C ASN A 697 34.24 -34.66 10.45
N LYS A 698 33.50 -34.70 9.32
CA LYS A 698 32.88 -35.95 8.82
C LYS A 698 33.93 -36.89 8.22
N ARG A 699 34.52 -37.75 9.06
CA ARG A 699 35.29 -38.92 8.64
C ARG A 699 34.38 -39.95 7.96
N TYR A 700 34.21 -39.84 6.64
CA TYR A 700 33.72 -40.97 5.85
C TYR A 700 34.72 -42.14 5.91
N GLY A 701 34.17 -43.35 6.06
CA GLY A 701 34.96 -44.58 6.14
C GLY A 701 35.86 -44.76 4.90
N LYS A 702 36.99 -45.45 5.11
CA LYS A 702 38.00 -45.79 4.10
C LYS A 702 37.35 -46.13 2.74
N HIS A 703 37.47 -45.25 1.72
CA HIS A 703 37.77 -45.61 0.32
C HIS A 703 37.77 -44.47 -0.72
N HIS A 704 37.57 -43.19 -0.38
CA HIS A 704 37.71 -42.08 -1.35
C HIS A 704 38.63 -40.95 -0.89
N SER A 705 39.66 -40.64 -1.68
CA SER A 705 40.58 -39.51 -1.47
C SER A 705 40.13 -38.27 -2.24
N ARG A 706 39.17 -37.53 -1.68
CA ARG A 706 38.93 -36.11 -2.00
C ARG A 706 38.75 -35.34 -0.70
N TYR A 707 39.69 -34.45 -0.39
CA TYR A 707 39.52 -33.46 0.65
C TYR A 707 38.58 -32.36 0.13
N HIS A 708 37.34 -32.35 0.61
CA HIS A 708 36.52 -31.15 0.53
C HIS A 708 36.91 -30.23 1.69
N ARG A 709 37.16 -28.94 1.40
CA ARG A 709 37.23 -27.93 2.47
C ARG A 709 35.85 -27.85 3.11
N HIS A 710 35.79 -28.01 4.43
CA HIS A 710 34.52 -27.98 5.15
C HIS A 710 34.13 -26.52 5.35
N LYS A 711 32.87 -26.17 5.07
CA LYS A 711 32.38 -24.79 5.22
C LYS A 711 32.10 -24.50 6.70
N PRO A 712 32.45 -23.31 7.21
CA PRO A 712 32.09 -22.87 8.57
C PRO A 712 30.56 -22.70 8.73
N ARG A 713 30.01 -23.04 9.90
CA ARG A 713 28.61 -22.83 10.31
C ARG A 713 28.55 -22.10 11.64
N CYS A 714 27.54 -21.27 11.85
CA CYS A 714 27.25 -20.68 13.17
C CYS A 714 26.90 -21.80 14.17
N ASP A 715 27.09 -21.54 15.45
CA ASP A 715 26.71 -22.42 16.55
C ASP A 715 25.53 -21.78 17.30
N ALA A 716 24.29 -22.18 17.02
CA ALA A 716 23.10 -21.47 17.53
C ALA A 716 23.04 -21.44 19.06
N GLU A 717 23.49 -22.50 19.75
CA GLU A 717 23.61 -22.56 21.22
C GLU A 717 24.54 -21.47 21.81
N GLN A 718 25.33 -20.79 20.97
CA GLN A 718 26.33 -19.80 21.36
C GLN A 718 26.27 -18.51 20.52
N ALA A 719 25.30 -18.39 19.62
CA ALA A 719 25.02 -17.14 18.94
C ALA A 719 24.35 -16.16 19.92
N GLU A 720 24.53 -14.86 19.69
CA GLU A 720 23.89 -13.81 20.45
C GLU A 720 23.28 -12.81 19.48
N LEU A 721 21.97 -12.57 19.57
CA LEU A 721 21.31 -11.46 18.89
C LEU A 721 21.87 -10.16 19.51
N ILE A 722 22.58 -9.38 18.70
CA ILE A 722 23.22 -8.13 19.15
C ILE A 722 22.45 -6.87 18.71
N ALA A 723 21.59 -7.00 17.71
CA ALA A 723 20.64 -5.99 17.28
C ALA A 723 19.48 -6.66 16.55
N SER A 724 18.31 -6.02 16.60
CA SER A 724 17.18 -6.26 15.72
C SER A 724 16.55 -4.92 15.34
N ASN A 725 15.84 -4.90 14.23
CA ASN A 725 14.95 -3.80 13.84
C ASN A 725 13.68 -4.42 13.25
N ASP A 726 12.53 -3.91 13.68
CA ASP A 726 11.16 -4.29 13.28
C ASP A 726 10.44 -3.13 12.57
N ASP A 727 11.20 -2.11 12.16
CA ASP A 727 10.92 -0.91 11.34
C ASP A 727 9.70 -0.02 11.67
N SER A 728 8.70 -0.52 12.40
CA SER A 728 7.68 0.18 13.21
C SER A 728 6.73 1.12 12.47
N ASN A 729 6.86 1.27 11.15
CA ASN A 729 6.06 2.16 10.30
C ASN A 729 5.93 1.67 8.83
N GLY A 730 6.29 0.41 8.50
CA GLY A 730 6.24 -0.09 7.12
C GLY A 730 7.31 0.52 6.18
N LEU A 731 8.36 1.11 6.74
CA LEU A 731 9.64 1.22 6.02
C LEU A 731 10.30 -0.16 5.99
N LEU A 732 11.24 -0.37 5.09
CA LEU A 732 11.85 -1.69 4.95
C LEU A 732 12.93 -1.90 6.04
N SER A 733 12.96 -3.09 6.66
CA SER A 733 13.84 -3.33 7.81
C SER A 733 15.33 -3.09 7.54
N LYS A 734 15.95 -2.33 8.45
CA LYS A 734 17.34 -1.88 8.34
C LYS A 734 18.11 -2.03 9.65
N ILE A 735 19.20 -2.80 9.64
CA ILE A 735 20.18 -2.83 10.74
C ILE A 735 21.42 -2.01 10.37
N GLN A 736 21.77 -1.07 11.24
CA GLN A 736 23.01 -0.31 11.20
C GLN A 736 23.74 -0.45 12.54
N VAL A 737 24.82 -1.22 12.58
CA VAL A 737 25.51 -1.61 13.83
C VAL A 737 27.02 -1.48 13.71
N GLU A 738 27.63 -0.69 14.62
CA GLU A 738 29.07 -0.74 14.85
C GLU A 738 29.44 -2.09 15.46
N ILE A 739 30.29 -2.84 14.77
CA ILE A 739 30.68 -4.20 15.11
C ILE A 739 31.45 -4.20 16.44
N PRO A 740 30.94 -4.86 17.50
CA PRO A 740 31.50 -4.72 18.85
C PRO A 740 32.79 -5.53 19.06
N GLU A 741 32.97 -6.65 18.35
CA GLU A 741 34.15 -7.50 18.43
C GLU A 741 34.46 -8.22 17.10
N ASP A 742 35.74 -8.55 16.88
CA ASP A 742 36.19 -9.29 15.69
C ASP A 742 35.52 -10.67 15.62
N GLY A 743 34.68 -10.91 14.62
CA GLY A 743 33.76 -12.06 14.64
C GLY A 743 33.10 -12.40 13.33
N TYR A 744 32.41 -13.54 13.28
CA TYR A 744 31.50 -13.88 12.18
C TYR A 744 30.09 -13.49 12.57
N TYR A 745 29.32 -12.94 11.65
CA TYR A 745 27.98 -12.45 11.91
C TYR A 745 26.98 -13.09 10.94
N ALA A 746 25.73 -13.25 11.37
CA ALA A 746 24.63 -13.72 10.54
C ALA A 746 23.46 -12.73 10.62
N ILE A 747 22.93 -12.35 9.47
CA ILE A 747 21.67 -11.62 9.36
C ILE A 747 20.54 -12.65 9.43
N ALA A 748 19.43 -12.30 10.06
CA ALA A 748 18.17 -13.04 10.05
C ALA A 748 17.08 -12.11 9.50
N ILE A 749 16.16 -12.65 8.72
CA ILE A 749 14.98 -11.95 8.21
C ILE A 749 13.76 -12.83 8.47
N SER A 750 12.73 -12.25 9.07
CA SER A 750 11.44 -12.90 9.30
C SER A 750 10.30 -11.89 9.12
N TYR A 751 9.08 -12.34 9.37
CA TYR A 751 7.88 -11.51 9.41
C TYR A 751 7.83 -10.63 10.66
N PHE A 752 7.15 -9.49 10.56
CA PHE A 752 6.86 -8.64 11.71
C PHE A 752 6.33 -9.43 12.92
N GLY A 753 6.87 -9.13 14.10
CA GLY A 753 6.54 -9.79 15.37
C GLY A 753 7.42 -10.98 15.74
N ASP A 754 8.03 -11.71 14.79
CA ASP A 754 8.95 -12.84 15.06
C ASP A 754 10.32 -12.34 15.57
N THR A 755 10.32 -11.84 16.81
CA THR A 755 11.46 -11.18 17.44
C THR A 755 12.49 -12.14 18.05
N ASP A 756 12.16 -13.43 18.18
CA ASP A 756 13.10 -14.50 18.53
C ASP A 756 13.63 -15.32 17.32
N PHE A 757 13.10 -15.08 16.12
CA PHE A 757 13.51 -15.65 14.84
C PHE A 757 13.42 -17.18 14.82
N ASP A 758 12.33 -17.72 15.33
CA ASP A 758 12.03 -19.16 15.27
C ASP A 758 10.99 -19.53 14.18
N GLY A 759 10.32 -18.53 13.60
CA GLY A 759 9.34 -18.68 12.53
C GLY A 759 7.93 -19.02 13.00
N GLU A 760 7.68 -19.19 14.31
CA GLU A 760 6.32 -19.31 14.83
C GLU A 760 5.62 -17.93 14.86
N ASP A 761 4.34 -17.87 14.50
CA ASP A 761 3.51 -16.67 14.68
C ASP A 761 3.44 -16.33 16.20
N PRO A 762 3.83 -15.11 16.62
CA PRO A 762 3.76 -14.67 18.02
C PRO A 762 2.36 -14.75 18.64
N GLY A 763 1.32 -14.82 17.82
CA GLY A 763 0.23 -15.75 18.04
C GLY A 763 -1.17 -15.19 17.87
N GLN A 764 -1.72 -15.22 16.65
CA GLN A 764 -3.17 -15.18 16.40
C GLN A 764 -3.70 -16.10 15.28
N GLY A 765 -2.88 -16.89 14.61
CA GLY A 765 -3.34 -17.82 13.57
C GLY A 765 -3.83 -17.13 12.31
N ALA A 766 -3.36 -15.91 12.06
CA ALA A 766 -3.42 -15.29 10.74
C ALA A 766 -2.64 -16.14 9.72
N ALA A 767 -2.97 -16.01 8.44
CA ALA A 767 -2.06 -16.50 7.39
C ALA A 767 -0.81 -15.62 7.38
N LEU A 768 0.37 -16.23 7.25
CA LEU A 768 1.60 -15.48 7.00
C LEU A 768 1.58 -15.05 5.53
N ASP A 769 1.53 -13.75 5.26
CA ASP A 769 1.67 -13.23 3.89
C ASP A 769 3.14 -13.30 3.48
N GLY A 770 3.55 -14.49 3.03
CA GLY A 770 4.83 -14.73 2.40
C GLY A 770 5.01 -13.91 1.13
N GLY A 771 6.21 -13.41 0.90
CA GLY A 771 6.48 -12.47 -0.18
C GLY A 771 7.96 -12.36 -0.52
N ARG A 772 8.21 -11.76 -1.69
CA ARG A 772 9.57 -11.41 -2.11
C ARG A 772 10.09 -10.23 -1.28
N TYR A 773 11.38 -10.27 -0.99
CA TYR A 773 12.16 -9.12 -0.53
C TYR A 773 13.51 -9.06 -1.26
N VAL A 774 14.21 -7.93 -1.17
CA VAL A 774 15.56 -7.71 -1.69
C VAL A 774 16.46 -7.23 -0.57
N LEU A 775 17.55 -7.94 -0.29
CA LEU A 775 18.50 -7.66 0.79
C LEU A 775 19.80 -7.07 0.22
N ASP A 776 20.11 -5.83 0.58
CA ASP A 776 21.45 -5.25 0.48
C ASP A 776 22.18 -5.35 1.83
N ALA A 777 23.46 -5.71 1.80
CA ALA A 777 24.31 -5.74 2.98
C ALA A 777 25.77 -5.40 2.65
N PHE A 778 26.34 -4.45 3.38
CA PHE A 778 27.72 -3.99 3.18
C PHE A 778 28.35 -3.46 4.47
N VAL A 779 29.68 -3.30 4.46
CA VAL A 779 30.44 -2.80 5.62
C VAL A 779 31.11 -1.48 5.29
N ILE A 780 30.95 -0.53 6.20
CA ILE A 780 31.53 0.80 6.15
C ILE A 780 32.76 0.86 7.06
N GLU A 781 33.89 1.28 6.50
CA GLU A 781 35.09 1.68 7.26
C GLU A 781 35.04 3.17 7.59
N GLY A 782 34.42 3.54 8.71
CA GLY A 782 34.29 4.93 9.14
C GLY A 782 33.25 5.11 10.24
N SER A 783 33.07 6.36 10.68
CA SER A 783 32.00 6.75 11.60
C SER A 783 30.82 7.34 10.80
N ILE A 784 29.61 6.83 11.05
CA ILE A 784 28.40 7.40 10.47
C ILE A 784 28.05 8.70 11.20
N LEU A 785 27.62 9.70 10.44
CA LEU A 785 27.22 11.01 10.92
C LEU A 785 25.70 11.10 10.87
N THR A 786 25.05 10.95 12.02
CA THR A 786 23.60 11.20 12.14
C THR A 786 23.35 12.70 11.97
N LEU A 787 22.66 13.05 10.89
CA LEU A 787 22.25 14.41 10.53
C LEU A 787 20.74 14.41 10.31
N GLY A 788 20.05 15.40 10.86
CA GLY A 788 18.68 15.70 10.48
C GLY A 788 18.59 16.43 9.14
N ASP A 789 17.37 16.69 8.70
CA ASP A 789 17.08 17.78 7.76
C ASP A 789 17.60 19.12 8.30
N GLU A 790 18.14 19.97 7.43
CA GLU A 790 18.77 21.25 7.77
C GLU A 790 19.77 21.20 8.95
N ASP A 791 20.53 20.12 9.07
CA ASP A 791 21.50 19.91 10.16
C ASP A 791 22.98 19.99 9.72
N ALA A 792 23.89 20.21 10.69
CA ALA A 792 25.33 20.17 10.45
C ALA A 792 26.13 19.72 11.69
N THR A 793 27.09 18.81 11.48
CA THR A 793 27.94 18.24 12.55
C THR A 793 29.41 18.58 12.34
N GLU A 794 30.15 18.88 13.42
CA GLU A 794 31.58 19.20 13.37
C GLU A 794 32.43 17.94 13.61
N ILE A 795 33.35 17.65 12.69
CA ILE A 795 34.25 16.48 12.77
C ILE A 795 35.72 16.90 12.81
N ASP A 796 36.53 16.16 13.57
CA ASP A 796 38.00 16.29 13.60
C ASP A 796 38.61 15.69 12.33
N LEU A 797 39.48 16.44 11.65
CA LEU A 797 40.11 16.01 10.39
C LEU A 797 41.21 14.95 10.61
N GLY A 798 41.89 14.97 11.76
CA GLY A 798 43.03 14.12 12.10
C GLY A 798 44.40 14.64 11.62
N PHE A 799 44.41 15.79 10.94
CA PHE A 799 45.59 16.48 10.41
C PHE A 799 45.29 17.96 10.15
N ASP A 800 46.32 18.81 10.09
CA ASP A 800 46.17 20.21 9.69
C ASP A 800 45.84 20.31 8.19
N PHE A 801 44.68 20.88 7.84
CA PHE A 801 44.26 21.16 6.47
C PHE A 801 44.25 22.67 6.20
N THR A 802 44.99 23.13 5.19
CA THR A 802 45.04 24.54 4.80
C THR A 802 44.07 24.80 3.64
N PHE A 803 42.99 25.53 3.90
CA PHE A 803 42.04 25.98 2.89
C PHE A 803 42.08 27.51 2.80
N GLN A 804 42.28 28.05 1.60
CA GLN A 804 42.29 29.49 1.31
C GLN A 804 43.19 30.31 2.26
N GLY A 805 44.37 29.75 2.56
CA GLY A 805 45.39 30.37 3.41
C GLY A 805 45.11 30.32 4.92
N GLN A 806 44.01 29.70 5.37
CA GLN A 806 43.74 29.41 6.78
C GLN A 806 43.93 27.91 7.07
N SER A 807 44.41 27.59 8.27
CA SER A 807 44.62 26.20 8.71
C SER A 807 43.48 25.77 9.63
N TYR A 808 42.96 24.56 9.39
CA TYR A 808 41.84 23.96 10.11
C TYR A 808 42.20 22.54 10.55
N ASP A 809 41.79 22.17 11.75
CA ASP A 809 41.84 20.82 12.32
C ASP A 809 40.43 20.18 12.42
N THR A 810 39.37 20.98 12.25
CA THR A 810 37.96 20.53 12.16
C THR A 810 37.28 21.01 10.87
N VAL A 811 36.17 20.36 10.51
CA VAL A 811 35.26 20.80 9.43
C VAL A 811 33.81 20.49 9.82
N PHE A 812 32.86 21.32 9.39
CA PHE A 812 31.44 20.99 9.48
C PHE A 812 31.00 20.21 8.24
N VAL A 813 30.30 19.10 8.45
CA VAL A 813 29.54 18.37 7.42
C VAL A 813 28.09 18.78 7.54
N ASN A 814 27.49 19.29 6.46
CA ASN A 814 26.09 19.70 6.40
C ASN A 814 25.25 18.63 5.66
N SER A 815 24.00 18.46 6.07
CA SER A 815 22.99 17.60 5.43
C SER A 815 22.89 17.82 3.92
N ASN A 816 22.91 19.08 3.48
CA ASN A 816 22.83 19.58 2.10
C ASN A 816 24.09 19.34 1.25
N GLY A 817 24.87 18.29 1.53
CA GLY A 817 25.94 17.80 0.66
C GLY A 817 27.18 18.68 0.53
N PHE A 818 27.40 19.61 1.47
CA PHE A 818 28.59 20.47 1.50
C PHE A 818 29.35 20.44 2.84
N LEU A 819 30.62 20.85 2.77
CA LEU A 819 31.48 21.09 3.92
C LEU A 819 31.73 22.60 4.11
N THR A 820 31.78 23.05 5.35
CA THR A 820 32.12 24.45 5.70
C THR A 820 33.09 24.57 6.87
N PHE A 821 33.86 25.65 6.87
CA PHE A 821 34.87 25.92 7.90
C PHE A 821 34.46 27.05 8.84
N GLY A 822 34.44 26.78 10.16
CA GLY A 822 34.13 27.75 11.20
C GLY A 822 32.64 28.04 11.46
N SER A 823 31.73 27.52 10.64
CA SER A 823 30.28 27.53 10.88
C SER A 823 29.60 26.43 10.07
N GLY A 824 28.61 25.74 10.65
CA GLY A 824 27.90 24.63 9.98
C GLY A 824 26.82 25.02 8.97
N ALA A 825 26.37 26.28 8.99
CA ALA A 825 25.32 26.80 8.09
C ALA A 825 24.10 25.87 7.90
N PRO A 826 23.43 25.38 8.97
CA PRO A 826 22.38 24.36 8.92
C PRO A 826 21.28 24.66 7.89
N ASN A 827 20.64 25.84 7.99
CA ASN A 827 19.47 26.23 7.18
C ASN A 827 19.83 26.76 5.76
N ASP A 828 20.80 26.16 5.05
CA ASP A 828 21.35 26.67 3.79
C ASP A 828 21.10 25.69 2.61
N PHE A 829 19.88 25.18 2.51
CA PHE A 829 19.36 24.33 1.42
C PHE A 829 19.36 24.94 0.00
N SER A 830 19.50 26.26 -0.15
CA SER A 830 19.30 26.98 -1.42
C SER A 830 20.62 27.40 -2.11
N PRO A 831 21.22 26.57 -2.98
CA PRO A 831 22.46 26.88 -3.69
C PRO A 831 22.34 28.10 -4.61
N SER A 832 23.28 29.04 -4.49
CA SER A 832 23.46 30.11 -5.48
C SER A 832 24.89 30.64 -5.44
N ALA A 833 25.33 31.26 -6.54
CA ALA A 833 26.61 31.98 -6.58
C ALA A 833 26.72 33.05 -5.48
N THR A 834 25.63 33.77 -5.19
CA THR A 834 25.63 34.84 -4.17
C THR A 834 25.75 34.29 -2.75
N THR A 835 25.08 33.18 -2.44
CA THR A 835 25.19 32.53 -1.12
C THR A 835 26.54 31.83 -0.96
N LEU A 836 27.10 31.26 -2.03
CA LEU A 836 28.48 30.74 -2.06
C LEU A 836 29.54 31.82 -1.76
N GLU A 837 29.44 33.00 -2.38
CA GLU A 837 30.38 34.11 -2.15
C GLU A 837 30.25 34.73 -0.76
N LEU A 838 29.02 34.89 -0.24
CA LEU A 838 28.77 35.56 1.05
C LEU A 838 28.93 34.64 2.27
N GLY A 839 28.82 33.32 2.09
CA GLY A 839 28.84 32.31 3.15
C GLY A 839 30.21 32.08 3.80
N ALA A 840 30.28 31.05 4.65
CA ALA A 840 31.57 30.55 5.17
C ALA A 840 32.42 29.93 4.05
N PRO A 841 33.74 29.75 4.21
CA PRO A 841 34.56 29.02 3.25
C PRO A 841 33.98 27.61 3.06
N ARG A 842 33.71 27.23 1.81
CA ARG A 842 32.87 26.08 1.46
C ARG A 842 33.54 25.17 0.44
N ILE A 843 33.34 23.86 0.62
CA ILE A 843 33.67 22.80 -0.32
C ILE A 843 32.37 22.04 -0.58
N ALA A 844 31.79 22.19 -1.76
CA ALA A 844 30.49 21.64 -2.13
C ALA A 844 30.67 20.61 -3.25
N PRO A 845 30.84 19.31 -2.95
CA PRO A 845 30.78 18.27 -3.98
C PRO A 845 29.39 18.23 -4.64
N LEU A 846 28.31 18.29 -3.86
CA LEU A 846 26.95 18.41 -4.37
C LEU A 846 26.11 19.23 -3.38
N TRP A 847 26.07 20.55 -3.53
CA TRP A 847 25.17 21.38 -2.74
C TRP A 847 23.79 21.41 -3.38
N ALA A 848 22.85 20.73 -2.73
CA ALA A 848 21.42 20.71 -3.03
C ALA A 848 20.65 20.51 -1.71
N ASP A 849 19.33 20.70 -1.78
CA ASP A 849 18.34 20.49 -0.73
C ASP A 849 18.20 18.98 -0.42
N LEU A 850 19.05 18.45 0.47
CA LEU A 850 19.25 17.01 0.73
C LEU A 850 18.90 16.65 2.18
N ASN A 851 18.17 15.54 2.36
CA ASN A 851 17.71 15.10 3.67
C ASN A 851 18.21 13.68 4.04
N PRO A 852 19.35 13.56 4.75
CA PRO A 852 19.86 12.27 5.26
C PRO A 852 18.98 11.61 6.33
N SER A 853 17.91 12.26 6.80
CA SER A 853 16.97 11.68 7.77
C SER A 853 15.76 11.00 7.12
N GLU A 854 15.54 11.20 5.82
CA GLU A 854 14.57 10.43 5.01
C GLU A 854 15.18 9.09 4.57
N ALA A 855 16.38 9.11 3.96
CA ALA A 855 17.09 7.89 3.55
C ALA A 855 18.61 8.13 3.34
N GLY A 856 19.33 7.07 2.96
CA GLY A 856 20.77 7.11 2.69
C GLY A 856 21.64 7.20 3.96
N LEU A 857 22.93 7.49 3.77
CA LEU A 857 23.92 7.58 4.85
C LEU A 857 24.98 8.66 4.60
N VAL A 858 25.44 9.31 5.66
CA VAL A 858 26.62 10.18 5.63
C VAL A 858 27.74 9.57 6.48
N VAL A 859 28.91 9.34 5.87
CA VAL A 859 30.03 8.59 6.46
C VAL A 859 31.29 9.44 6.50
N SER A 860 32.00 9.47 7.62
CA SER A 860 33.34 10.06 7.75
C SER A 860 34.41 8.98 7.99
N SER A 861 35.38 8.83 7.08
CA SER A 861 36.50 7.89 7.18
C SER A 861 37.86 8.59 7.27
N LEU A 862 38.72 8.17 8.20
CA LEU A 862 40.09 8.71 8.37
C LEU A 862 41.13 7.75 7.77
N ASN A 863 41.61 8.09 6.57
CA ASN A 863 42.48 7.23 5.78
C ASN A 863 43.96 7.42 6.15
N ASN A 864 44.50 6.42 6.85
CA ASN A 864 45.91 6.34 7.29
C ASN A 864 46.42 7.56 8.08
N GLY A 865 45.52 8.37 8.68
CA GLY A 865 45.86 9.62 9.35
C GLY A 865 46.41 10.71 8.42
N SER A 866 46.08 10.65 7.12
CA SER A 866 46.67 11.53 6.07
C SER A 866 45.66 12.08 5.07
N SER A 867 44.43 11.56 5.07
CA SER A 867 43.29 12.13 4.36
C SER A 867 42.00 11.76 5.09
N LYS A 868 40.96 12.59 4.95
CA LYS A 868 39.62 12.40 5.51
C LYS A 868 38.65 12.36 4.34
N THR A 869 37.85 11.31 4.22
CA THR A 869 36.77 11.24 3.21
C THR A 869 35.42 11.34 3.90
N VAL A 870 34.55 12.21 3.37
CA VAL A 870 33.14 12.25 3.72
C VAL A 870 32.35 11.76 2.52
N SER A 871 31.57 10.70 2.69
CA SER A 871 30.73 10.10 1.65
C SER A 871 29.25 10.27 2.00
N PHE A 872 28.47 10.71 1.03
CA PHE A 872 27.01 10.68 1.03
C PHE A 872 26.61 9.50 0.13
N LEU A 873 25.85 8.56 0.68
CA LEU A 873 25.47 7.31 0.02
C LEU A 873 23.96 7.25 -0.09
N ALA A 874 23.42 7.25 -1.31
CA ALA A 874 22.00 7.21 -1.62
C ALA A 874 21.13 8.24 -0.85
N VAL A 875 21.68 9.42 -0.54
CA VAL A 875 20.97 10.45 0.24
C VAL A 875 19.93 11.13 -0.67
N PRO A 876 18.65 11.16 -0.30
CA PRO A 876 17.61 11.77 -1.12
C PRO A 876 17.64 13.29 -1.02
N ARG A 877 16.99 13.95 -1.98
CA ARG A 877 16.54 15.32 -1.78
C ARG A 877 15.37 15.39 -0.79
N PHE A 878 15.20 16.52 -0.12
CA PHE A 878 13.99 16.78 0.67
C PHE A 878 12.73 16.77 -0.23
N SER A 879 11.68 16.04 0.19
CA SER A 879 10.37 16.06 -0.49
C SER A 879 9.21 15.90 0.48
N LEU A 880 8.18 16.75 0.32
CA LEU A 880 6.93 16.66 1.09
C LEU A 880 6.02 15.49 0.69
N PHE A 881 6.32 14.80 -0.43
CA PHE A 881 5.49 13.73 -1.00
C PHE A 881 6.32 12.51 -1.43
N GLY A 882 7.55 12.36 -0.90
CA GLY A 882 8.50 11.31 -1.30
C GLY A 882 9.10 11.50 -2.71
N GLY A 883 9.82 10.48 -3.20
CA GLY A 883 10.20 10.36 -4.62
C GLY A 883 11.37 11.23 -5.14
N ALA A 884 12.23 11.77 -4.26
CA ALA A 884 13.21 12.80 -4.65
C ALA A 884 14.54 12.29 -5.26
N GLY A 885 14.69 10.97 -5.42
CA GLY A 885 15.85 10.30 -6.01
C GLY A 885 17.10 10.24 -5.09
N PRO A 886 17.83 9.11 -5.04
CA PRO A 886 19.07 8.97 -4.25
C PRO A 886 20.26 9.69 -4.89
N ASN A 887 21.18 10.22 -4.08
CA ASN A 887 22.42 10.87 -4.53
C ASN A 887 23.64 10.26 -3.82
N THR A 888 24.63 9.83 -4.60
CA THR A 888 25.84 9.16 -4.10
C THR A 888 27.12 9.88 -4.57
N PHE A 889 27.85 10.47 -3.62
CA PHE A 889 29.08 11.22 -3.89
C PHE A 889 30.00 11.25 -2.67
N ALA A 890 31.27 11.58 -2.87
CA ALA A 890 32.24 11.72 -1.80
C ALA A 890 33.19 12.90 -2.01
N VAL A 891 33.69 13.45 -0.90
CA VAL A 891 34.75 14.45 -0.86
C VAL A 891 35.90 13.97 0.02
N THR A 892 37.11 13.96 -0.52
CA THR A 892 38.34 13.66 0.21
C THR A 892 39.19 14.91 0.41
N LEU A 893 39.47 15.25 1.66
CA LEU A 893 40.46 16.27 2.05
C LEU A 893 41.78 15.56 2.39
N SER A 894 42.91 16.05 1.89
CA SER A 894 44.23 15.45 2.10
C SER A 894 45.20 16.36 2.85
N ALA A 895 46.15 15.77 3.58
CA ALA A 895 47.17 16.51 4.35
C ALA A 895 48.21 17.25 3.47
N ASP A 896 48.15 17.10 2.14
CA ASP A 896 48.87 17.95 1.18
C ASP A 896 48.03 19.16 0.71
N ASN A 897 46.85 19.35 1.30
CA ASN A 897 45.82 20.35 1.02
C ASN A 897 45.08 20.15 -0.32
N SER A 898 45.23 19.02 -0.99
CA SER A 898 44.38 18.68 -2.13
C SER A 898 42.96 18.28 -1.69
N ILE A 899 42.00 18.58 -2.57
CA ILE A 899 40.59 18.20 -2.44
C ILE A 899 40.26 17.32 -3.64
N ALA A 900 39.60 16.19 -3.42
CA ALA A 900 39.05 15.36 -4.50
C ALA A 900 37.55 15.16 -4.31
N PHE A 901 36.79 15.22 -5.39
CA PHE A 901 35.39 14.79 -5.44
C PHE A 901 35.29 13.49 -6.24
N ALA A 902 34.38 12.61 -5.86
CA ALA A 902 34.00 11.43 -6.63
C ALA A 902 32.47 11.36 -6.66
N TYR A 903 31.92 11.03 -7.83
CA TYR A 903 30.49 10.93 -8.07
C TYR A 903 30.15 9.54 -8.59
N ASP A 904 29.05 9.00 -8.08
CA ASP A 904 28.37 7.82 -8.63
C ASP A 904 27.03 8.30 -9.21
N ALA A 905 25.91 7.63 -8.94
CA ALA A 905 24.57 8.09 -9.31
C ALA A 905 24.18 9.44 -8.66
N ILE A 906 23.71 10.40 -9.47
CA ILE A 906 23.25 11.73 -9.01
C ILE A 906 21.90 12.05 -9.68
N THR A 907 20.83 12.04 -8.88
CA THR A 907 19.45 12.26 -9.35
C THR A 907 18.96 13.70 -9.15
N SER A 908 19.67 14.51 -8.36
CA SER A 908 19.26 15.90 -8.11
C SER A 908 19.13 16.69 -9.41
N PRO A 909 17.96 17.27 -9.73
CA PRO A 909 17.76 18.02 -10.97
C PRO A 909 18.45 19.39 -10.96
N SER A 910 18.94 19.87 -9.81
CA SER A 910 19.49 21.21 -9.66
C SER A 910 20.42 21.34 -8.46
N GLY A 911 21.50 22.10 -8.57
CA GLY A 911 22.40 22.37 -7.45
C GLY A 911 23.65 23.14 -7.83
N LEU A 912 24.64 23.11 -6.93
CA LEU A 912 25.97 23.69 -7.11
C LEU A 912 27.06 22.69 -6.76
N THR A 913 28.09 22.59 -7.59
CA THR A 913 29.34 21.89 -7.27
C THR A 913 30.52 22.85 -7.36
N GLY A 914 31.53 22.70 -6.50
CA GLY A 914 32.74 23.51 -6.50
C GLY A 914 33.31 23.84 -5.13
N VAL A 915 34.19 24.84 -5.08
CA VAL A 915 34.86 25.30 -3.86
C VAL A 915 34.94 26.83 -3.83
N ALA A 916 34.84 27.44 -2.65
CA ALA A 916 34.90 28.89 -2.49
C ALA A 916 35.55 29.36 -1.19
N GLU A 917 36.28 30.49 -1.27
CA GLU A 917 36.79 31.23 -0.10
C GLU A 917 35.68 31.82 0.78
N GLY A 918 34.50 32.10 0.21
CA GLY A 918 33.38 32.72 0.93
C GLY A 918 33.76 34.11 1.49
N ASN A 919 33.07 34.56 2.54
CA ASN A 919 33.34 35.82 3.24
C ASN A 919 33.38 37.07 2.33
N SER A 920 32.55 37.09 1.28
CA SER A 920 32.53 38.08 0.20
C SER A 920 33.72 38.06 -0.77
N ALA A 921 34.49 36.96 -0.82
CA ALA A 921 35.40 36.68 -1.93
C ALA A 921 34.62 36.28 -3.18
N THR A 922 35.16 36.61 -4.36
CA THR A 922 34.52 36.29 -5.65
C THR A 922 34.77 34.84 -6.03
N ALA A 923 33.71 34.14 -6.45
CA ALA A 923 33.79 32.78 -6.98
C ALA A 923 33.77 32.80 -8.52
N THR A 924 34.46 31.86 -9.16
CA THR A 924 34.60 31.80 -10.61
C THR A 924 33.65 30.75 -11.20
N PRO A 925 32.64 31.13 -12.00
CA PRO A 925 31.82 30.14 -12.70
C PRO A 925 32.64 29.44 -13.80
N VAL A 926 32.70 28.12 -13.74
CA VAL A 926 33.50 27.24 -14.60
C VAL A 926 32.71 25.96 -14.86
N ASP A 927 32.66 25.52 -16.11
CA ASP A 927 32.27 24.15 -16.49
C ASP A 927 33.36 23.19 -15.98
N LEU A 928 33.03 22.40 -14.95
CA LEU A 928 34.00 21.58 -14.23
C LEU A 928 34.35 20.29 -14.97
N SER A 929 33.48 19.77 -15.84
CA SER A 929 33.76 18.58 -16.65
C SER A 929 34.78 18.87 -17.76
N ALA A 930 34.78 20.09 -18.30
CA ALA A 930 35.73 20.54 -19.32
C ALA A 930 37.02 21.18 -18.76
N ALA A 931 37.08 21.54 -17.48
CA ALA A 931 38.17 22.32 -16.90
C ALA A 931 39.29 21.48 -16.25
N ALA A 932 40.52 21.60 -16.79
CA ALA A 932 41.72 21.06 -16.15
C ALA A 932 42.97 21.92 -16.44
N PRO A 933 43.86 22.16 -15.45
CA PRO A 933 43.76 21.78 -14.03
C PRO A 933 42.86 22.72 -13.22
N LEU A 934 42.28 22.23 -12.13
CA LEU A 934 41.49 23.01 -11.17
C LEU A 934 42.38 23.44 -9.98
N SER A 935 42.33 24.72 -9.61
CA SER A 935 42.88 25.20 -8.33
C SER A 935 41.74 25.60 -7.39
N ALA A 936 41.87 25.22 -6.11
CA ALA A 936 40.94 25.68 -5.08
C ALA A 936 41.02 27.20 -4.87
N THR A 937 42.19 27.82 -5.12
CA THR A 937 42.40 29.26 -4.92
C THR A 937 41.65 30.15 -5.90
N ASP A 938 41.28 29.64 -7.08
CA ASP A 938 40.47 30.36 -8.06
C ASP A 938 38.95 30.36 -7.71
N SER A 939 38.57 29.69 -6.62
CA SER A 939 37.18 29.45 -6.18
C SER A 939 36.24 29.00 -7.33
N PRO A 940 36.58 27.94 -8.10
CA PRO A 940 35.77 27.46 -9.21
C PRO A 940 34.48 26.79 -8.73
N TYR A 941 33.36 27.09 -9.41
CA TYR A 941 32.08 26.43 -9.19
C TYR A 941 31.26 26.30 -10.48
N GLU A 942 30.33 25.36 -10.47
CA GLU A 942 29.32 25.16 -11.50
C GLU A 942 27.91 25.14 -10.89
N LEU A 943 26.96 25.73 -11.59
CA LEU A 943 25.53 25.65 -11.30
C LEU A 943 24.86 24.78 -12.38
N PHE A 944 24.08 23.80 -11.95
CA PHE A 944 23.30 22.93 -12.82
C PHE A 944 21.81 23.03 -12.47
N SER A 945 20.96 22.88 -13.48
CA SER A 945 19.50 22.90 -13.38
C SER A 945 18.86 22.34 -14.66
N THR A 946 18.14 21.23 -14.55
CA THR A 946 17.36 20.64 -15.65
C THR A 946 16.28 21.62 -16.17
N PRO A 947 15.94 21.58 -17.47
CA PRO A 947 16.64 20.91 -18.57
C PRO A 947 17.83 21.75 -19.12
N THR A 948 18.16 22.88 -18.50
CA THR A 948 19.03 23.93 -19.08
C THR A 948 20.54 23.71 -18.96
N ASN A 949 21.00 23.09 -17.87
CA ASN A 949 22.36 22.59 -17.69
C ASN A 949 22.23 21.32 -16.85
N LEU A 950 22.55 20.16 -17.41
CA LEU A 950 22.44 18.88 -16.69
C LEU A 950 23.66 18.68 -15.79
N PHE A 951 23.55 17.82 -14.78
CA PHE A 951 24.72 17.36 -14.05
C PHE A 951 25.50 16.38 -14.93
N ASP A 952 26.71 16.74 -15.36
CA ASP A 952 27.51 15.98 -16.33
C ASP A 952 28.77 15.32 -15.73
N LEU A 953 28.89 15.36 -14.40
CA LEU A 953 29.98 14.79 -13.61
C LEU A 953 29.64 13.40 -13.03
N GLU A 954 28.51 12.81 -13.40
CA GLU A 954 28.12 11.47 -12.96
C GLU A 954 29.19 10.42 -13.32
N ASN A 955 29.41 9.43 -12.46
CA ASN A 955 30.48 8.41 -12.64
C ASN A 955 31.90 9.00 -12.82
N SER A 956 32.16 10.23 -12.37
CA SER A 956 33.44 10.93 -12.58
C SER A 956 34.15 11.29 -11.26
N ALA A 957 35.37 11.85 -11.38
CA ALA A 957 36.12 12.36 -10.24
C ALA A 957 36.88 13.64 -10.60
N LEU A 958 36.87 14.62 -9.69
CA LEU A 958 37.55 15.91 -9.81
C LEU A 958 38.67 16.02 -8.77
N GLN A 959 39.72 16.78 -9.09
CA GLN A 959 40.80 17.09 -8.13
C GLN A 959 41.18 18.58 -8.20
N PHE A 960 41.06 19.26 -7.06
CA PHE A 960 41.47 20.65 -6.88
C PHE A 960 42.84 20.69 -6.20
N THR A 961 43.74 21.48 -6.78
CA THR A 961 45.07 21.74 -6.20
C THR A 961 45.07 23.01 -5.34
N PRO A 962 45.77 23.03 -4.20
CA PRO A 962 45.88 24.19 -3.32
C PRO A 962 46.77 25.32 -3.88
#